data_AF-A0A9D1ADT4-F1
#
_entry.id   AF-A0A9D1ADT4-F1
#
_cell.length_a   1.000
_cell.length_b   1.000
_cell.length_c   1.000
_cell.angle_alpha   90.00
_cell.angle_beta   90.00
_cell.angle_gamma   90.00
#
_symmetry.space_group_name_H-M   'P 1'
#
loop_
_entity.id
_entity.type
_entity.pdbx_description
1 polymer ?
#
loop_
_entity_poly.entity_id
_entity_poly.type
_entity_poly.pdbx_seq_one_letter_code
_entity_poly.pdbx_strand_id
1 'polypeptide(L)'
;MKRKNLIKRICSVGLAAVLTFSMATGALATETEPASEGETETTATEEAEEYSAETLNANTGTKTVYILYYIGGEEYGEVSTTVSADTWQLDTSSLPGIPEGYAAADSVAEITGDSLAGYYAYVVLQEKEPEVPTSQTVGVNYWDVENGVQAGEGEVTVAVGANNVNTSALTDVPAGFELVTTGDIPINGGWIWVEVRPAAQPTSQTVGVNYWDVENNVQAGEGEVTVASDANNVNTSALTDIPDGYELVSTGDIAIYDKWIWVEVRPVTTKEIGVNYWNIESNEQVTEGKVTVDINANNVNTSQLTDIPAGYELVNVGDIQINDGWIWVELRPLSKTIEIGVNYWDIEKNEQVTEGKVTVAADAYNVNTSQLTDIPAGYELVNVGDIQINDGWIWVELRPVAKTKSIGVNYFSFEEYKTIAESTVEVEKDAIHVNTSLLKDVPEGYELVVTGDLLICDGWIFAEVRKIDTKTVAVEYYIEAEDRTISGKAVEVEYDANNVNTSLLTDIPAGYELVWTGDLQIEEAEDGTLFVKAELRAKKMDVYFVIEDTNMGSFTLNARSAMVSFTDLEAVSGKTYEIPGVQAAEGYKFTGWKDSTGSILWDAAQTTFELTPGMGIYPEGAAKGMLILTAQFETVPAQTESESETNQSESTAPETDQSETAAPETNQSESTAPETNQSESTALETDPASEPSVPAVTDPETDPELDEEEPSEDEDGSDAEDEEADVSDSEKKDTSSTEATEASSDSNAVNTGDETPIFLYAVLMAAAAAVLAVALKMKRIHMN
;
A
#
# COMPACT_ATOMS: atom_id res chain seq x y z
N MET A 1 -42.73 -16.00 -44.33
CA MET A 1 -42.23 -14.95 -45.25
C MET A 1 -42.26 -13.59 -44.52
N LYS A 2 -41.36 -12.65 -44.88
CA LYS A 2 -41.43 -11.14 -44.79
C LYS A 2 -42.50 -10.53 -43.85
N ARG A 3 -42.22 -9.59 -42.92
CA ARG A 3 -41.17 -8.53 -42.78
C ARG A 3 -40.82 -8.35 -41.28
N LYS A 4 -39.55 -8.29 -40.84
CA LYS A 4 -38.59 -7.15 -40.79
C LYS A 4 -38.89 -6.01 -39.79
N ASN A 5 -38.04 -5.95 -38.74
CA ASN A 5 -37.50 -4.79 -37.99
C ASN A 5 -38.38 -3.97 -37.01
N LEU A 6 -38.04 -4.03 -35.71
CA LEU A 6 -37.62 -2.84 -34.94
C LEU A 6 -36.74 -3.15 -33.69
N ILE A 7 -35.45 -2.81 -33.79
CA ILE A 7 -34.49 -2.29 -32.78
C ILE A 7 -34.27 -2.97 -31.39
N LYS A 8 -32.96 -3.19 -31.12
CA LYS A 8 -32.26 -3.60 -29.88
C LYS A 8 -32.62 -2.85 -28.59
N ARG A 9 -32.61 -3.55 -27.44
CA ARG A 9 -31.75 -3.25 -26.27
C ARG A 9 -31.73 -4.39 -25.23
N ILE A 10 -30.75 -4.35 -24.32
CA ILE A 10 -30.42 -5.29 -23.21
C ILE A 10 -29.47 -6.45 -23.60
N CYS A 11 -28.25 -6.33 -23.06
CA CYS A 11 -27.11 -7.24 -22.84
C CYS A 11 -26.92 -8.52 -23.68
N SER A 12 -25.81 -8.58 -24.43
CA SER A 12 -25.13 -9.82 -24.86
C SER A 12 -23.75 -9.50 -25.49
N VAL A 13 -22.73 -9.35 -24.65
CA VAL A 13 -21.28 -9.30 -24.98
C VAL A 13 -20.54 -9.81 -23.72
N GLY A 14 -19.53 -10.67 -23.78
CA GLY A 14 -19.03 -11.44 -24.92
C GLY A 14 -17.88 -12.37 -24.54
N LEU A 15 -17.73 -13.48 -25.28
CA LEU A 15 -16.64 -14.45 -25.14
C LEU A 15 -16.29 -14.97 -26.55
N ALA A 16 -15.10 -14.66 -27.08
CA ALA A 16 -14.71 -15.05 -28.45
C ALA A 16 -13.19 -14.97 -28.74
N ALA A 17 -12.41 -15.86 -28.15
CA ALA A 17 -11.06 -16.27 -28.59
C ALA A 17 -10.88 -17.74 -28.12
N VAL A 18 -10.09 -18.64 -28.73
CA VAL A 18 -9.02 -18.60 -29.76
C VAL A 18 -9.16 -19.86 -30.63
N LEU A 19 -8.68 -19.90 -31.89
CA LEU A 19 -8.23 -21.19 -32.47
C LEU A 19 -7.23 -21.09 -33.66
N THR A 20 -5.94 -21.35 -33.37
CA THR A 20 -4.89 -21.84 -34.32
C THR A 20 -4.44 -20.91 -35.49
N PHE A 21 -3.34 -21.14 -36.21
CA PHE A 21 -2.45 -22.32 -36.34
C PHE A 21 -0.98 -21.90 -36.56
N SER A 22 -0.01 -22.80 -36.33
CA SER A 22 1.45 -22.55 -36.44
C SER A 22 2.04 -23.09 -37.76
N MET A 23 3.02 -22.38 -38.35
CA MET A 23 4.14 -23.00 -39.10
C MET A 23 5.29 -22.01 -39.37
N ALA A 24 6.42 -22.51 -39.86
CA ALA A 24 7.72 -21.82 -39.91
C ALA A 24 8.34 -21.75 -41.32
N THR A 25 9.62 -21.37 -41.37
CA THR A 25 10.59 -21.41 -42.50
C THR A 25 10.44 -20.43 -43.67
N GLY A 26 11.52 -19.66 -43.91
CA GLY A 26 12.36 -19.96 -45.08
C GLY A 26 12.68 -18.81 -46.06
N ALA A 27 13.85 -18.20 -45.87
CA ALA A 27 14.56 -17.26 -46.76
C ALA A 27 14.43 -17.47 -48.30
N LEU A 28 14.47 -16.37 -49.08
CA LEU A 28 15.67 -15.93 -49.84
C LEU A 28 15.46 -14.53 -50.48
N ALA A 29 16.54 -13.87 -50.92
CA ALA A 29 16.54 -12.51 -51.50
C ALA A 29 16.52 -12.48 -53.05
N THR A 30 16.14 -11.32 -53.61
CA THR A 30 16.69 -10.78 -54.89
C THR A 30 16.49 -9.26 -54.99
N GLU A 31 17.42 -8.57 -55.65
CA GLU A 31 17.37 -7.14 -55.96
C GLU A 31 16.38 -6.83 -57.10
N THR A 32 15.80 -5.62 -57.16
CA THR A 32 15.97 -4.69 -58.32
C THR A 32 15.27 -3.33 -58.15
N GLU A 33 16.03 -2.26 -58.36
CA GLU A 33 15.58 -0.93 -58.81
C GLU A 33 15.48 -0.88 -60.37
N PRO A 34 15.03 0.21 -61.06
CA PRO A 34 14.60 1.53 -60.56
C PRO A 34 13.27 2.11 -61.14
N ALA A 35 12.79 3.17 -60.47
CA ALA A 35 12.13 4.39 -61.00
C ALA A 35 10.88 4.35 -61.93
N SER A 36 9.80 5.00 -61.48
CA SER A 36 9.13 6.09 -62.22
C SER A 36 8.27 6.98 -61.30
N GLU A 37 8.03 8.24 -61.69
CA GLU A 37 7.25 9.25 -60.95
C GLU A 37 5.74 8.89 -60.84
N GLY A 38 5.07 9.38 -59.79
CA GLY A 38 3.61 9.31 -59.65
C GLY A 38 3.07 9.79 -58.29
N GLU A 39 2.49 11.00 -58.25
CA GLU A 39 1.81 11.55 -57.07
C GLU A 39 0.40 10.94 -56.88
N THR A 40 0.11 10.38 -55.70
CA THR A 40 -1.26 10.28 -55.13
C THR A 40 -1.21 10.07 -53.62
N GLU A 41 -2.12 10.69 -52.88
CA GLU A 41 -2.31 10.53 -51.44
C GLU A 41 -2.77 9.11 -51.06
N THR A 42 -2.19 8.48 -50.03
CA THR A 42 -2.94 7.59 -49.12
C THR A 42 -2.20 7.36 -47.79
N THR A 43 -2.95 6.92 -46.76
CA THR A 43 -2.53 6.81 -45.35
C THR A 43 -1.96 5.43 -44.95
N ALA A 44 -0.81 5.42 -44.26
CA ALA A 44 -0.30 4.35 -43.38
C ALA A 44 0.80 5.00 -42.50
N THR A 45 0.63 5.19 -41.18
CA THR A 45 0.89 4.24 -40.06
C THR A 45 2.34 3.75 -39.94
N GLU A 46 3.03 4.29 -38.93
CA GLU A 46 4.10 3.70 -38.10
C GLU A 46 5.34 3.07 -38.78
N GLU A 47 6.51 3.65 -38.51
CA GLU A 47 7.45 3.03 -37.55
C GLU A 47 7.89 4.10 -36.54
N ALA A 48 7.89 3.78 -35.25
CA ALA A 48 8.38 4.64 -34.17
C ALA A 48 9.20 3.78 -33.20
N GLU A 49 10.39 4.24 -32.81
CA GLU A 49 11.30 3.46 -31.96
C GLU A 49 10.83 3.41 -30.50
N GLU A 50 11.17 2.32 -29.81
CA GLU A 50 10.68 1.98 -28.47
C GLU A 50 11.33 2.85 -27.38
N TYR A 51 10.74 4.03 -27.10
CA TYR A 51 11.09 4.89 -25.97
C TYR A 51 10.05 4.80 -24.85
N SER A 52 10.40 4.08 -23.77
CA SER A 52 9.60 4.05 -22.54
C SER A 52 9.83 5.32 -21.72
N ALA A 53 8.86 6.24 -21.73
CA ALA A 53 8.89 7.46 -20.90
C ALA A 53 7.74 7.45 -19.87
N GLU A 54 8.08 7.43 -18.58
CA GLU A 54 7.11 7.66 -17.50
C GLU A 54 6.66 9.12 -17.49
N THR A 55 5.55 9.42 -18.16
CA THR A 55 5.10 10.82 -18.39
C THR A 55 4.06 11.34 -17.41
N LEU A 56 3.58 10.51 -16.49
CA LEU A 56 2.61 10.89 -15.44
C LEU A 56 3.18 10.59 -14.05
N ASN A 57 3.52 11.62 -13.27
CA ASN A 57 4.01 11.44 -11.91
C ASN A 57 2.82 11.36 -10.93
N ALA A 58 2.40 10.13 -10.64
CA ALA A 58 1.26 9.83 -9.76
C ALA A 58 1.42 10.38 -8.33
N ASN A 59 2.65 10.62 -7.86
CA ASN A 59 2.93 11.10 -6.50
C ASN A 59 2.84 12.63 -6.37
N THR A 60 2.81 13.39 -7.48
CA THR A 60 2.80 14.87 -7.46
C THR A 60 1.63 15.50 -8.21
N GLY A 61 0.82 14.73 -8.95
CA GLY A 61 -0.27 15.26 -9.76
C GLY A 61 0.20 16.07 -10.97
N THR A 62 1.42 15.83 -11.45
CA THR A 62 2.03 16.56 -12.58
C THR A 62 2.41 15.63 -13.73
N LYS A 63 2.44 16.20 -14.95
CA LYS A 63 2.92 15.53 -16.16
C LYS A 63 4.07 16.31 -16.80
N THR A 64 4.98 15.59 -17.43
CA THR A 64 6.06 16.18 -18.24
C THR A 64 5.57 16.38 -19.66
N VAL A 65 5.83 17.56 -20.23
CA VAL A 65 5.44 17.95 -21.59
C VAL A 65 6.70 18.34 -22.36
N TYR A 66 6.87 17.75 -23.53
CA TYR A 66 7.96 18.08 -24.47
C TYR A 66 7.47 19.16 -25.44
N ILE A 67 8.21 20.27 -25.51
CA ILE A 67 7.89 21.43 -26.36
C ILE A 67 8.77 21.34 -27.60
N LEU A 68 8.13 21.22 -28.77
CA LEU A 68 8.79 21.14 -30.07
C LEU A 68 8.66 22.48 -30.80
N TYR A 69 9.78 23.16 -31.02
CA TYR A 69 9.83 24.44 -31.71
C TYR A 69 9.97 24.27 -33.23
N TYR A 70 9.17 25.00 -34.02
CA TYR A 70 9.24 24.97 -35.48
C TYR A 70 9.48 26.36 -36.07
N ILE A 71 10.45 26.49 -36.99
CA ILE A 71 10.69 27.71 -37.77
C ILE A 71 10.45 27.38 -39.24
N GLY A 72 9.52 28.08 -39.89
CA GLY A 72 9.22 27.90 -41.32
C GLY A 72 8.63 26.52 -41.72
N GLY A 73 8.34 25.65 -40.75
CA GLY A 73 7.91 24.26 -40.96
C GLY A 73 8.99 23.21 -40.73
N GLU A 74 10.23 23.60 -40.48
CA GLU A 74 11.31 22.71 -40.02
C GLU A 74 11.44 22.79 -38.49
N GLU A 75 11.82 21.69 -37.86
CA GLU A 75 12.03 21.62 -36.41
C GLU A 75 13.35 22.31 -36.02
N TYR A 76 13.27 23.20 -35.02
CA TYR A 76 14.41 23.95 -34.50
C TYR A 76 15.04 23.29 -33.27
N GLY A 77 14.23 22.62 -32.44
CA GLY A 77 14.70 21.88 -31.27
C GLY A 77 13.60 21.62 -30.24
N GLU A 78 13.93 20.77 -29.27
CA GLU A 78 13.04 20.31 -28.20
C GLU A 78 13.48 20.82 -26.82
N VAL A 79 12.51 21.09 -25.93
CA VAL A 79 12.77 21.29 -24.49
C VAL A 79 11.60 20.75 -23.66
N SER A 80 11.87 20.12 -22.52
CA SER A 80 10.81 19.61 -21.62
C SER A 80 10.45 20.60 -20.50
N THR A 81 9.19 20.59 -20.07
CA THR A 81 8.68 21.28 -18.88
C THR A 81 7.70 20.40 -18.09
N THR A 82 7.36 20.78 -16.86
CA THR A 82 6.43 20.03 -16.00
C THR A 82 5.22 20.90 -15.65
N VAL A 83 4.01 20.38 -15.85
CA VAL A 83 2.73 21.08 -15.60
C VAL A 83 1.77 20.20 -14.81
N SER A 84 0.69 20.76 -14.26
CA SER A 84 -0.37 19.97 -13.61
C SER A 84 -1.00 18.97 -14.58
N ALA A 85 -1.45 17.82 -14.06
CA ALA A 85 -2.15 16.79 -14.84
C ALA A 85 -3.37 17.36 -15.60
N ASP A 86 -4.08 18.34 -15.04
CA ASP A 86 -5.25 18.98 -15.65
C ASP A 86 -4.93 20.10 -16.66
N THR A 87 -3.67 20.55 -16.76
CA THR A 87 -3.29 21.66 -17.64
C THR A 87 -3.11 21.18 -19.09
N TRP A 88 -4.00 21.57 -20.00
CA TRP A 88 -3.95 21.19 -21.43
C TRP A 88 -3.54 22.34 -22.37
N GLN A 89 -3.21 23.51 -21.82
CA GLN A 89 -2.76 24.68 -22.56
C GLN A 89 -1.56 25.32 -21.85
N LEU A 90 -0.59 25.79 -22.64
CA LEU A 90 0.69 26.31 -22.18
C LEU A 90 0.87 27.76 -22.66
N ASP A 91 1.16 28.69 -21.75
CA ASP A 91 1.48 30.09 -22.07
C ASP A 91 2.83 30.15 -22.81
N THR A 92 2.84 30.70 -24.02
CA THR A 92 4.05 30.72 -24.86
C THR A 92 4.97 31.91 -24.59
N SER A 93 4.53 32.90 -23.80
CA SER A 93 5.22 34.19 -23.63
C SER A 93 6.55 34.11 -22.86
N SER A 94 6.78 33.01 -22.14
CA SER A 94 7.91 32.84 -21.20
C SER A 94 8.67 31.53 -21.39
N LEU A 95 8.50 30.84 -22.53
CA LEU A 95 9.08 29.52 -22.74
C LEU A 95 10.62 29.56 -22.94
N PRO A 96 11.36 28.61 -22.35
CA PRO A 96 12.81 28.55 -22.47
C PRO A 96 13.26 28.06 -23.84
N GLY A 97 14.38 28.58 -24.35
CA GLY A 97 15.03 28.08 -25.57
C GLY A 97 14.60 28.74 -26.89
N ILE A 98 13.70 29.71 -26.88
CA ILE A 98 13.36 30.50 -28.08
C ILE A 98 14.59 31.32 -28.54
N PRO A 99 15.03 31.24 -29.81
CA PRO A 99 16.19 31.96 -30.31
C PRO A 99 15.98 33.47 -30.42
N GLU A 100 17.07 34.21 -30.30
CA GLU A 100 17.09 35.67 -30.47
C GLU A 100 16.58 36.08 -31.86
N GLY A 101 15.75 37.14 -31.90
CA GLY A 101 15.04 37.57 -33.11
C GLY A 101 13.68 36.89 -33.36
N TYR A 102 13.34 35.80 -32.67
CA TYR A 102 12.07 35.08 -32.85
C TYR A 102 11.13 35.22 -31.64
N ALA A 103 9.85 34.94 -31.86
CA ALA A 103 8.80 34.82 -30.84
C ALA A 103 7.80 33.72 -31.24
N ALA A 104 7.00 33.23 -30.29
CA ALA A 104 5.90 32.32 -30.62
C ALA A 104 4.87 32.98 -31.55
N ALA A 105 4.28 32.18 -32.45
CA ALA A 105 3.24 32.63 -33.38
C ALA A 105 1.93 32.93 -32.65
N ASP A 106 1.51 32.00 -31.79
CA ASP A 106 0.34 32.09 -30.93
C ASP A 106 0.76 32.26 -29.46
N SER A 107 -0.06 32.96 -28.67
CA SER A 107 0.19 33.23 -27.23
C SER A 107 -0.06 32.02 -26.32
N VAL A 108 -0.65 30.95 -26.85
CA VAL A 108 -0.97 29.70 -26.15
C VAL A 108 -0.72 28.54 -27.08
N ALA A 109 -0.06 27.50 -26.60
CA ALA A 109 0.07 26.22 -27.30
C ALA A 109 -0.81 25.15 -26.64
N GLU A 110 -1.47 24.31 -27.43
CA GLU A 110 -2.25 23.18 -26.92
C GLU A 110 -1.34 21.98 -26.68
N ILE A 111 -1.54 21.31 -25.54
CA ILE A 111 -0.84 20.08 -25.17
C ILE A 111 -1.63 18.90 -25.75
N THR A 112 -0.92 17.93 -26.32
CA THR A 112 -1.50 16.76 -27.00
C THR A 112 -0.77 15.49 -26.59
N GLY A 113 -1.42 14.33 -26.72
CA GLY A 113 -0.87 13.03 -26.32
C GLY A 113 -1.48 12.44 -25.04
N ASP A 114 -0.90 11.34 -24.57
CA ASP A 114 -1.42 10.53 -23.45
C ASP A 114 -0.29 9.83 -22.68
N SER A 115 -0.66 9.05 -21.66
CA SER A 115 0.27 8.34 -20.77
C SER A 115 1.04 7.17 -21.40
N LEU A 116 0.78 6.82 -22.67
CA LEU A 116 1.50 5.79 -23.42
C LEU A 116 2.39 6.39 -24.52
N ALA A 117 1.93 7.43 -25.21
CA ALA A 117 2.69 8.13 -26.24
C ALA A 117 3.60 9.26 -25.68
N GLY A 118 3.29 9.76 -24.48
CA GLY A 118 3.84 10.99 -23.92
C GLY A 118 3.03 12.24 -24.31
N TYR A 119 3.37 13.37 -23.68
CA TYR A 119 2.69 14.65 -23.89
C TYR A 119 3.58 15.66 -24.61
N TYR A 120 3.06 16.31 -25.64
CA TYR A 120 3.79 17.21 -26.52
C TYR A 120 3.02 18.51 -26.77
N ALA A 121 3.74 19.62 -26.90
CA ALA A 121 3.22 20.92 -27.31
C ALA A 121 4.00 21.44 -28.51
N TYR A 122 3.30 21.75 -29.60
CA TYR A 122 3.90 22.21 -30.86
C TYR A 122 3.88 23.74 -30.90
N VAL A 123 5.05 24.37 -30.95
CA VAL A 123 5.18 25.84 -30.91
C VAL A 123 5.83 26.33 -32.21
N VAL A 124 5.02 26.93 -33.08
CA VAL A 124 5.54 27.64 -34.25
C VAL A 124 6.16 28.96 -33.81
N LEU A 125 7.36 29.25 -34.29
CA LEU A 125 8.10 30.47 -34.06
C LEU A 125 8.09 31.34 -35.33
N GLN A 126 7.83 32.64 -35.13
CA GLN A 126 7.87 33.67 -36.18
C GLN A 126 8.98 34.69 -35.89
N GLU A 127 9.56 35.23 -36.95
CA GLU A 127 10.54 36.32 -36.88
C GLU A 127 9.83 37.59 -36.33
N LYS A 128 10.45 38.29 -35.38
CA LYS A 128 9.86 39.48 -34.77
C LYS A 128 9.68 40.60 -35.80
N GLU A 129 8.45 41.08 -35.96
CA GLU A 129 8.14 42.18 -36.88
C GLU A 129 8.96 43.43 -36.50
N PRO A 130 9.71 44.05 -37.44
CA PRO A 130 10.61 45.15 -37.12
C PRO A 130 9.84 46.41 -36.74
N GLU A 131 10.06 46.91 -35.52
CA GLU A 131 9.41 48.15 -35.05
C GLU A 131 9.71 49.33 -35.98
N VAL A 132 8.67 49.83 -36.65
CA VAL A 132 8.79 50.97 -37.56
C VAL A 132 9.02 52.24 -36.74
N PRO A 133 10.10 53.01 -36.98
CA PRO A 133 10.39 54.21 -36.20
C PRO A 133 9.24 55.23 -36.34
N THR A 134 8.60 55.55 -35.21
CA THR A 134 7.45 56.46 -35.15
C THR A 134 7.86 57.95 -35.14
N SER A 135 9.15 58.24 -34.96
CA SER A 135 9.72 59.58 -34.90
C SER A 135 10.92 59.77 -35.83
N GLN A 136 11.21 61.04 -36.12
CA GLN A 136 12.34 61.53 -36.91
C GLN A 136 12.99 62.71 -36.17
N THR A 137 14.32 62.81 -36.21
CA THR A 137 15.04 63.99 -35.72
C THR A 137 15.04 65.09 -36.79
N VAL A 138 14.85 66.33 -36.34
CA VAL A 138 14.92 67.55 -37.15
C VAL A 138 16.00 68.45 -36.58
N GLY A 139 16.91 68.93 -37.43
CA GLY A 139 17.95 69.88 -37.02
C GLY A 139 17.38 71.27 -36.76
N VAL A 140 17.89 71.95 -35.75
CA VAL A 140 17.47 73.30 -35.33
C VAL A 140 18.62 74.27 -35.54
N ASN A 141 18.40 75.31 -36.35
CA ASN A 141 19.38 76.39 -36.51
C ASN A 141 18.88 77.66 -35.79
N TYR A 142 19.62 78.09 -34.76
CA TYR A 142 19.32 79.30 -34.00
C TYR A 142 20.05 80.49 -34.61
N TRP A 143 19.29 81.48 -35.10
CA TRP A 143 19.82 82.64 -35.80
C TRP A 143 19.62 83.94 -35.01
N ASP A 144 20.71 84.63 -34.71
CA ASP A 144 20.70 85.96 -34.08
C ASP A 144 20.25 87.02 -35.09
N VAL A 145 19.03 87.53 -34.92
CA VAL A 145 18.45 88.56 -35.80
C VAL A 145 18.98 89.97 -35.53
N GLU A 146 19.65 90.20 -34.38
CA GLU A 146 20.18 91.51 -33.99
C GLU A 146 21.64 91.68 -34.46
N ASN A 147 22.47 90.64 -34.32
CA ASN A 147 23.86 90.65 -34.80
C ASN A 147 24.02 90.02 -36.21
N GLY A 148 23.02 89.33 -36.74
CA GLY A 148 23.01 88.80 -38.11
C GLY A 148 23.95 87.60 -38.30
N VAL A 149 24.04 86.74 -37.30
CA VAL A 149 24.94 85.56 -37.26
C VAL A 149 24.21 84.33 -36.72
N GLN A 150 24.78 83.15 -36.93
CA GLN A 150 24.32 81.92 -36.29
C GLN A 150 24.69 81.92 -34.80
N ALA A 151 23.70 81.74 -33.93
CA ALA A 151 23.85 81.69 -32.48
C ALA A 151 24.13 80.26 -31.96
N GLY A 152 23.63 79.24 -32.66
CA GLY A 152 23.86 77.83 -32.32
C GLY A 152 23.16 76.85 -33.26
N GLU A 153 23.41 75.56 -33.03
CA GLU A 153 22.70 74.44 -33.65
C GLU A 153 22.18 73.51 -32.54
N GLY A 154 21.08 72.83 -32.82
CA GLY A 154 20.37 71.95 -31.90
C GLY A 154 19.57 70.89 -32.64
N GLU A 155 18.82 70.05 -31.94
CA GLU A 155 18.01 68.97 -32.53
C GLU A 155 16.68 68.75 -31.78
N VAL A 156 15.62 68.46 -32.53
CA VAL A 156 14.28 68.22 -31.99
C VAL A 156 13.61 67.02 -32.64
N THR A 157 13.09 66.12 -31.82
CA THR A 157 12.41 64.89 -32.25
C THR A 157 10.92 65.13 -32.48
N VAL A 158 10.41 64.75 -33.64
CA VAL A 158 8.99 64.86 -34.01
C VAL A 158 8.47 63.58 -34.66
N ALA A 159 7.15 63.41 -34.76
CA ALA A 159 6.56 62.26 -35.46
C ALA A 159 6.98 62.21 -36.94
N VAL A 160 7.15 61.00 -37.51
CA VAL A 160 7.44 60.82 -38.93
C VAL A 160 6.33 61.46 -39.79
N GLY A 161 6.73 62.30 -40.75
CA GLY A 161 5.80 63.05 -41.60
C GLY A 161 5.24 64.35 -40.98
N ALA A 162 5.72 64.78 -39.81
CA ALA A 162 5.48 66.14 -39.32
C ALA A 162 6.02 67.18 -40.33
N ASN A 163 5.25 68.27 -40.54
CA ASN A 163 5.61 69.35 -41.47
C ASN A 163 6.11 70.62 -40.77
N ASN A 164 5.83 70.77 -39.47
CA ASN A 164 6.26 71.89 -38.64
C ASN A 164 6.78 71.37 -37.29
N VAL A 165 7.58 72.17 -36.59
CA VAL A 165 7.92 72.03 -35.17
C VAL A 165 7.36 73.24 -34.42
N ASN A 166 6.73 73.05 -33.26
CA ASN A 166 6.34 74.17 -32.40
C ASN A 166 7.54 74.63 -31.55
N THR A 167 7.76 75.93 -31.38
CA THR A 167 8.85 76.46 -30.56
C THR A 167 8.83 76.01 -29.09
N SER A 168 7.68 75.54 -28.57
CA SER A 168 7.60 74.96 -27.22
C SER A 168 8.22 73.56 -27.09
N ALA A 169 8.52 72.89 -28.20
CA ALA A 169 9.28 71.62 -28.21
C ALA A 169 10.81 71.83 -28.18
N LEU A 170 11.28 73.09 -28.25
CA LEU A 170 12.68 73.44 -28.22
C LEU A 170 13.15 73.59 -26.77
N THR A 171 14.07 72.71 -26.36
CA THR A 171 14.62 72.67 -24.99
C THR A 171 16.08 73.12 -24.92
N ASP A 172 16.70 73.40 -26.08
CA ASP A 172 18.12 73.62 -26.31
C ASP A 172 18.44 75.03 -26.83
N VAL A 173 17.59 76.01 -26.51
CA VAL A 173 17.80 77.42 -26.88
C VAL A 173 19.15 77.93 -26.32
N PRO A 174 20.06 78.50 -27.15
CA PRO A 174 21.40 78.86 -26.72
C PRO A 174 21.46 79.78 -25.49
N ALA A 175 22.34 79.44 -24.55
CA ALA A 175 22.48 80.19 -23.30
C ALA A 175 22.84 81.67 -23.55
N GLY A 176 22.09 82.57 -22.91
CA GLY A 176 22.22 84.02 -23.11
C GLY A 176 21.38 84.59 -24.26
N PHE A 177 20.53 83.79 -24.91
CA PHE A 177 19.57 84.22 -25.92
C PHE A 177 18.12 83.98 -25.49
N GLU A 178 17.19 84.75 -26.06
CA GLU A 178 15.74 84.55 -25.96
C GLU A 178 15.10 84.42 -27.36
N LEU A 179 14.02 83.63 -27.45
CA LEU A 179 13.25 83.44 -28.69
C LEU A 179 12.52 84.73 -29.08
N VAL A 180 12.71 85.17 -30.33
CA VAL A 180 12.06 86.39 -30.86
C VAL A 180 10.63 86.12 -31.31
N THR A 181 10.37 84.91 -31.82
CA THR A 181 9.10 84.47 -32.38
C THR A 181 8.71 83.12 -31.76
N THR A 182 7.44 82.95 -31.35
CA THR A 182 6.90 81.69 -30.82
C THR A 182 5.72 81.20 -31.64
N GLY A 183 5.68 79.91 -31.96
CA GLY A 183 4.65 79.29 -32.81
C GLY A 183 5.15 78.06 -33.56
N ASP A 184 4.45 77.67 -34.63
CA ASP A 184 4.84 76.57 -35.52
C ASP A 184 5.81 77.05 -36.60
N ILE A 185 6.99 76.42 -36.69
CA ILE A 185 8.04 76.71 -37.67
C ILE A 185 8.11 75.56 -38.69
N PRO A 186 8.07 75.81 -40.02
CA PRO A 186 8.02 74.77 -41.03
C PRO A 186 9.36 74.05 -41.22
N ILE A 187 9.30 72.72 -41.31
CA ILE A 187 10.46 71.84 -41.54
C ILE A 187 10.83 71.88 -43.02
N ASN A 188 12.06 72.29 -43.31
CA ASN A 188 12.59 72.44 -44.66
C ASN A 188 13.85 71.58 -44.81
N GLY A 189 13.74 70.47 -45.55
CA GLY A 189 14.89 69.58 -45.82
C GLY A 189 15.46 68.90 -44.57
N GLY A 190 14.63 68.65 -43.55
CA GLY A 190 15.06 68.09 -42.26
C GLY A 190 15.53 69.13 -41.24
N TRP A 191 15.42 70.43 -41.54
CA TRP A 191 15.85 71.52 -40.65
C TRP A 191 14.74 72.56 -40.40
N ILE A 192 14.78 73.21 -39.24
CA ILE A 192 14.06 74.45 -38.94
C ILE A 192 15.04 75.59 -38.65
N TRP A 193 14.56 76.83 -38.81
CA TRP A 193 15.32 78.05 -38.52
C TRP A 193 14.56 78.88 -37.49
N VAL A 194 15.23 79.26 -36.41
CA VAL A 194 14.61 79.83 -35.20
C VAL A 194 15.26 81.17 -34.89
N GLU A 195 14.45 82.23 -34.85
CA GLU A 195 14.92 83.59 -34.58
C GLU A 195 15.16 83.82 -33.08
N VAL A 196 16.37 84.23 -32.72
CA VAL A 196 16.78 84.57 -31.35
C VAL A 196 17.41 85.95 -31.27
N ARG A 197 17.46 86.54 -30.07
CA ARG A 197 18.23 87.76 -29.75
C ARG A 197 18.91 87.64 -28.38
N PRO A 198 19.96 88.40 -28.07
CA PRO A 198 20.60 88.37 -26.76
C PRO A 198 19.65 88.74 -25.61
N ALA A 199 19.66 87.94 -24.54
CA ALA A 199 18.87 88.18 -23.34
C ALA A 199 19.54 89.19 -22.39
N ALA A 200 18.73 90.01 -21.72
CA ALA A 200 19.22 91.04 -20.80
C ALA A 200 19.88 90.43 -19.55
N GLN A 201 21.13 90.81 -19.26
CA GLN A 201 21.89 90.31 -18.12
C GLN A 201 21.34 90.85 -16.77
N PRO A 202 21.08 90.00 -15.77
CA PRO A 202 20.68 90.45 -14.44
C PRO A 202 21.87 91.03 -13.65
N THR A 203 21.63 92.08 -12.87
CA THR A 203 22.65 92.64 -11.96
C THR A 203 22.61 91.94 -10.60
N SER A 204 23.77 91.52 -10.11
CA SER A 204 23.95 90.87 -8.81
C SER A 204 24.71 91.74 -7.80
N GLN A 205 24.73 91.30 -6.55
CA GLN A 205 25.58 91.82 -5.48
C GLN A 205 26.14 90.66 -4.64
N THR A 206 27.39 90.78 -4.22
CA THR A 206 27.99 89.91 -3.20
C THR A 206 27.61 90.41 -1.81
N VAL A 207 27.30 89.47 -0.93
CA VAL A 207 26.96 89.66 0.49
C VAL A 207 27.93 88.82 1.32
N GLY A 208 28.55 89.42 2.33
CA GLY A 208 29.41 88.72 3.28
C GLY A 208 28.60 87.90 4.27
N VAL A 209 29.09 86.72 4.63
CA VAL A 209 28.45 85.78 5.55
C VAL A 209 29.32 85.67 6.79
N ASN A 210 28.75 85.92 7.98
CA ASN A 210 29.46 85.75 9.24
C ASN A 210 28.82 84.60 10.03
N TYR A 211 29.56 83.50 10.19
CA TYR A 211 29.12 82.32 10.92
C TYR A 211 29.48 82.47 12.40
N TRP A 212 28.47 82.54 13.27
CA TRP A 212 28.62 82.79 14.69
C TRP A 212 28.26 81.55 15.52
N ASP A 213 29.22 81.04 16.30
CA ASP A 213 29.03 79.97 17.27
C ASP A 213 28.21 80.50 18.46
N VAL A 214 26.95 80.08 18.56
CA VAL A 214 26.05 80.51 19.64
C VAL A 214 26.33 79.83 20.98
N GLU A 215 27.06 78.71 20.99
CA GLU A 215 27.32 77.90 22.18
C GLU A 215 28.62 78.33 22.86
N ASN A 216 29.70 78.48 22.08
CA ASN A 216 30.98 79.00 22.56
C ASN A 216 31.07 80.54 22.51
N ASN A 217 30.09 81.20 21.87
CA ASN A 217 29.98 82.66 21.74
C ASN A 217 31.24 83.29 21.08
N VAL A 218 31.61 82.74 19.92
CA VAL A 218 32.76 83.15 19.10
C VAL A 218 32.40 83.14 17.60
N GLN A 219 33.23 83.76 16.78
CA GLN A 219 33.11 83.66 15.32
C GLN A 219 33.68 82.30 14.85
N ALA A 220 32.86 81.50 14.17
CA ALA A 220 33.25 80.20 13.61
C ALA A 220 33.89 80.34 12.22
N GLY A 221 33.48 81.34 11.42
CA GLY A 221 34.04 81.58 10.09
C GLY A 221 33.47 82.81 9.38
N GLU A 222 33.99 83.08 8.18
CA GLU A 222 33.49 84.07 7.23
C GLU A 222 33.36 83.43 5.84
N GLY A 223 32.34 83.84 5.09
CA GLY A 223 32.00 83.34 3.76
C GLY A 223 31.43 84.44 2.85
N GLU A 224 31.07 84.10 1.62
CA GLU A 224 30.45 85.06 0.66
C GLU A 224 29.36 84.39 -0.20
N VAL A 225 28.22 85.07 -0.32
CA VAL A 225 27.07 84.61 -1.12
C VAL A 225 26.66 85.68 -2.13
N THR A 226 26.31 85.26 -3.35
CA THR A 226 25.91 86.17 -4.44
C THR A 226 24.40 86.11 -4.67
N VAL A 227 23.75 87.27 -4.63
CA VAL A 227 22.28 87.42 -4.80
C VAL A 227 21.95 88.53 -5.79
N ALA A 228 20.67 88.69 -6.15
CA ALA A 228 20.22 89.79 -7.00
C ALA A 228 20.51 91.17 -6.37
N SER A 229 20.78 92.19 -7.19
CA SER A 229 21.17 93.54 -6.71
C SER A 229 20.09 94.29 -5.91
N ASP A 230 18.85 93.80 -5.94
CA ASP A 230 17.68 94.29 -5.21
C ASP A 230 17.20 93.33 -4.10
N ALA A 231 17.91 92.20 -3.89
CA ALA A 231 17.62 91.29 -2.79
C ALA A 231 17.84 91.96 -1.43
N ASN A 232 16.91 91.72 -0.51
CA ASN A 232 16.95 92.23 0.87
C ASN A 232 17.22 91.12 1.91
N ASN A 233 17.08 89.85 1.52
CA ASN A 233 17.36 88.67 2.33
C ASN A 233 18.27 87.71 1.56
N VAL A 234 18.97 86.83 2.28
CA VAL A 234 19.57 85.60 1.76
C VAL A 234 18.87 84.42 2.46
N ASN A 235 18.45 83.40 1.71
CA ASN A 235 17.96 82.17 2.33
C ASN A 235 19.14 81.26 2.70
N THR A 236 19.10 80.60 3.86
CA THR A 236 20.19 79.70 4.32
C THR A 236 20.51 78.56 3.36
N SER A 237 19.57 78.16 2.48
CA SER A 237 19.82 77.16 1.42
C SER A 237 20.72 77.65 0.29
N ALA A 238 20.99 78.96 0.20
CA ALA A 238 21.98 79.53 -0.73
C ALA A 238 23.41 79.55 -0.16
N LEU A 239 23.60 79.09 1.09
CA LEU A 239 24.90 78.99 1.73
C LEU A 239 25.52 77.63 1.41
N THR A 240 26.77 77.65 0.95
CA THR A 240 27.51 76.44 0.53
C THR A 240 28.88 76.31 1.22
N ASP A 241 29.20 77.26 2.10
CA ASP A 241 30.49 77.47 2.77
C ASP A 241 30.35 77.48 4.31
N ILE A 242 29.44 76.66 4.84
CA ILE A 242 29.29 76.43 6.29
C ILE A 242 30.61 75.85 6.84
N PRO A 243 31.18 76.38 7.94
CA PRO A 243 32.47 75.90 8.46
C PRO A 243 32.49 74.42 8.85
N ASP A 244 33.62 73.75 8.58
CA ASP A 244 33.83 72.35 8.97
C ASP A 244 33.60 72.13 10.48
N GLY A 245 32.81 71.12 10.82
CA GLY A 245 32.47 70.79 12.21
C GLY A 245 31.35 71.64 12.82
N TYR A 246 30.65 72.46 12.04
CA TYR A 246 29.51 73.27 12.48
C TYR A 246 28.21 72.94 11.72
N GLU A 247 27.07 73.04 12.41
CA GLU A 247 25.73 72.97 11.81
C GLU A 247 24.92 74.26 12.05
N LEU A 248 23.96 74.53 11.16
CA LEU A 248 23.05 75.68 11.26
C LEU A 248 22.07 75.51 12.43
N VAL A 249 21.96 76.53 13.29
CA VAL A 249 21.00 76.56 14.41
C VAL A 249 19.57 76.81 13.92
N SER A 250 19.42 77.47 12.76
CA SER A 250 18.14 77.77 12.15
C SER A 250 18.25 77.85 10.63
N THR A 251 17.17 77.54 9.92
CA THR A 251 17.07 77.63 8.45
C THR A 251 15.95 78.58 8.04
N GLY A 252 16.17 79.45 7.05
CA GLY A 252 15.18 80.41 6.57
C GLY A 252 15.80 81.62 5.88
N ASP A 253 15.04 82.70 5.76
CA ASP A 253 15.49 83.99 5.21
C ASP A 253 16.17 84.84 6.28
N ILE A 254 17.43 85.22 6.03
CA ILE A 254 18.22 86.12 6.88
C ILE A 254 18.34 87.48 6.18
N ALA A 255 17.98 88.56 6.87
CA ALA A 255 17.97 89.92 6.33
C ALA A 255 19.39 90.48 6.14
N ILE A 256 19.64 91.11 4.99
CA ILE A 256 20.93 91.71 4.63
C ILE A 256 21.05 93.10 5.28
N TYR A 257 22.09 93.29 6.10
CA TYR A 257 22.41 94.58 6.72
C TYR A 257 23.83 95.01 6.34
N ASP A 258 23.95 96.17 5.69
CA ASP A 258 25.22 96.75 5.19
C ASP A 258 26.07 95.76 4.35
N LYS A 259 25.38 94.95 3.53
CA LYS A 259 25.93 93.83 2.73
C LYS A 259 26.49 92.65 3.53
N TRP A 260 26.09 92.48 4.78
CA TRP A 260 26.39 91.30 5.59
C TRP A 260 25.13 90.59 6.06
N ILE A 261 25.27 89.29 6.32
CA ILE A 261 24.34 88.47 7.10
C ILE A 261 25.09 87.80 8.26
N TRP A 262 24.38 87.53 9.34
CA TRP A 262 24.86 86.75 10.48
C TRP A 262 24.11 85.43 10.53
N VAL A 263 24.84 84.33 10.62
CA VAL A 263 24.32 82.97 10.54
C VAL A 263 24.69 82.25 11.84
N GLU A 264 23.67 81.89 12.62
CA GLU A 264 23.85 81.16 13.88
C GLU A 264 24.22 79.71 13.59
N VAL A 265 25.37 79.28 14.12
CA VAL A 265 25.88 77.90 14.04
C VAL A 265 26.22 77.36 15.42
N ARG A 266 26.32 76.04 15.55
CA ARG A 266 26.85 75.35 16.74
C ARG A 266 27.74 74.17 16.34
N PRO A 267 28.67 73.71 17.21
CA PRO A 267 29.52 72.56 16.89
C PRO A 267 28.72 71.28 16.70
N VAL A 268 29.10 70.45 15.73
CA VAL A 268 28.52 69.11 15.55
C VAL A 268 29.17 68.15 16.56
N THR A 269 28.37 67.59 17.47
CA THR A 269 28.85 66.70 18.54
C THR A 269 29.02 65.24 18.12
N THR A 270 28.42 64.85 17.00
CA THR A 270 28.39 63.48 16.48
C THR A 270 29.04 63.36 15.10
N LYS A 271 29.23 62.12 14.65
CA LYS A 271 29.62 61.76 13.28
C LYS A 271 28.84 60.53 12.83
N GLU A 272 28.61 60.45 11.54
CA GLU A 272 28.08 59.25 10.87
C GLU A 272 29.24 58.31 10.53
N ILE A 273 29.04 57.01 10.74
CA ILE A 273 29.99 55.92 10.46
C ILE A 273 29.30 54.91 9.54
N GLY A 274 29.99 54.49 8.49
CA GLY A 274 29.52 53.45 7.58
C GLY A 274 29.61 52.07 8.21
N VAL A 275 28.58 51.25 8.02
CA VAL A 275 28.49 49.88 8.55
C VAL A 275 28.53 48.92 7.38
N ASN A 276 29.52 48.03 7.31
CA ASN A 276 29.58 46.98 6.29
C ASN A 276 29.15 45.64 6.89
N TYR A 277 28.00 45.12 6.46
CA TYR A 277 27.47 43.84 6.91
C TYR A 277 27.97 42.71 6.01
N TRP A 278 28.72 41.75 6.57
CA TRP A 278 29.43 40.70 5.85
C TRP A 278 28.98 39.31 6.26
N ASN A 279 28.55 38.48 5.30
CA ASN A 279 28.19 37.08 5.56
C ASN A 279 29.46 36.22 5.64
N ILE A 280 29.73 35.63 6.80
CA ILE A 280 30.93 34.78 6.99
C ILE A 280 30.83 33.42 6.29
N GLU A 281 29.63 32.97 5.93
CA GLU A 281 29.40 31.65 5.31
C GLU A 281 29.53 31.69 3.79
N SER A 282 28.95 32.70 3.12
CA SER A 282 29.16 32.91 1.68
C SER A 282 30.43 33.71 1.37
N ASN A 283 31.01 34.40 2.37
CA ASN A 283 32.13 35.32 2.22
C ASN A 283 31.82 36.47 1.23
N GLU A 284 30.68 37.12 1.44
CA GLU A 284 30.17 38.21 0.60
C GLU A 284 29.57 39.35 1.45
N GLN A 285 29.50 40.55 0.88
CA GLN A 285 28.81 41.70 1.45
C GLN A 285 27.28 41.51 1.34
N VAL A 286 26.57 41.65 2.45
CA VAL A 286 25.09 41.56 2.51
C VAL A 286 24.46 42.90 2.17
N THR A 287 24.90 43.97 2.83
CA THR A 287 24.48 45.37 2.57
C THR A 287 25.42 46.34 3.28
N GLU A 288 25.32 47.61 2.93
CA GLU A 288 25.85 48.71 3.74
C GLU A 288 24.72 49.33 4.59
N GLY A 289 25.11 49.86 5.75
CA GLY A 289 24.26 50.52 6.75
C GLY A 289 24.98 51.73 7.36
N LYS A 290 24.36 52.40 8.33
CA LYS A 290 24.87 53.66 8.90
C LYS A 290 24.55 53.82 10.38
N VAL A 291 25.53 54.27 11.16
CA VAL A 291 25.39 54.48 12.61
C VAL A 291 25.98 55.83 13.03
N THR A 292 25.25 56.55 13.91
CA THR A 292 25.68 57.84 14.46
C THR A 292 26.30 57.66 15.83
N VAL A 293 27.51 58.18 16.03
CA VAL A 293 28.25 58.12 17.31
C VAL A 293 28.86 59.49 17.64
N ASP A 294 29.39 59.67 18.85
CA ASP A 294 30.12 60.90 19.21
C ASP A 294 31.29 61.17 18.26
N ILE A 295 31.57 62.45 17.98
CA ILE A 295 32.68 62.88 17.10
C ILE A 295 34.04 62.28 17.51
N ASN A 296 34.23 62.07 18.83
CA ASN A 296 35.44 61.50 19.43
C ASN A 296 35.41 59.96 19.62
N ALA A 297 34.35 59.27 19.19
CA ALA A 297 34.23 57.82 19.33
C ALA A 297 35.28 57.09 18.47
N ASN A 298 35.86 56.02 19.02
CA ASN A 298 36.81 55.12 18.32
C ASN A 298 36.24 53.70 18.15
N ASN A 299 35.11 53.41 18.79
CA ASN A 299 34.33 52.17 18.67
C ASN A 299 32.88 52.52 18.33
N VAL A 300 32.17 51.55 17.76
CA VAL A 300 30.70 51.45 17.80
C VAL A 300 30.37 50.16 18.55
N ASN A 301 29.43 50.18 19.49
CA ASN A 301 28.94 48.94 20.09
C ASN A 301 27.83 48.33 19.22
N THR A 302 27.82 47.01 19.02
CA THR A 302 26.81 46.33 18.20
C THR A 302 25.37 46.57 18.66
N SER A 303 25.12 46.91 19.94
CA SER A 303 23.78 47.28 20.41
C SER A 303 23.30 48.65 19.91
N GLN A 304 24.15 49.43 19.23
CA GLN A 304 23.80 50.70 18.58
C GLN A 304 23.34 50.49 17.12
N LEU A 305 23.47 49.27 16.58
CA LEU A 305 23.09 48.92 15.22
C LEU A 305 21.60 48.58 15.16
N THR A 306 20.80 49.49 14.62
CA THR A 306 19.34 49.33 14.48
C THR A 306 18.92 48.80 13.10
N ASP A 307 19.86 48.62 12.18
CA ASP A 307 19.67 48.31 10.76
C ASP A 307 20.20 46.92 10.35
N ILE A 308 20.28 45.98 11.30
CA ILE A 308 20.75 44.61 11.07
C ILE A 308 19.86 43.91 10.00
N PRO A 309 20.45 43.31 8.95
CA PRO A 309 19.70 42.67 7.87
C PRO A 309 18.76 41.55 8.32
N ALA A 310 17.50 41.61 7.86
CA ALA A 310 16.49 40.60 8.18
C ALA A 310 16.87 39.21 7.65
N GLY A 311 16.79 38.19 8.52
CA GLY A 311 17.19 36.82 8.19
C GLY A 311 18.64 36.46 8.56
N TYR A 312 19.37 37.38 9.18
CA TYR A 312 20.73 37.15 9.71
C TYR A 312 20.80 37.41 11.22
N GLU A 313 21.82 36.85 11.86
CA GLU A 313 22.22 37.18 13.23
C GLU A 313 23.68 37.64 13.29
N LEU A 314 24.02 38.44 14.31
CA LEU A 314 25.39 38.89 14.60
C LEU A 314 26.24 37.71 15.09
N VAL A 315 27.35 37.45 14.42
CA VAL A 315 28.33 36.41 14.85
C VAL A 315 29.08 36.86 16.10
N ASN A 316 29.38 38.15 16.19
CA ASN A 316 30.15 38.77 17.27
C ASN A 316 29.39 39.97 17.82
N VAL A 317 29.34 40.10 19.15
CA VAL A 317 28.68 41.20 19.88
C VAL A 317 29.66 41.93 20.80
N GLY A 318 29.56 43.26 20.87
CA GLY A 318 30.45 44.11 21.66
C GLY A 318 30.92 45.35 20.91
N ASP A 319 32.10 45.85 21.26
CA ASP A 319 32.70 47.04 20.66
C ASP A 319 33.51 46.71 19.39
N ILE A 320 33.15 47.33 18.27
CA ILE A 320 33.85 47.23 16.97
C ILE A 320 34.63 48.52 16.71
N GLN A 321 35.93 48.39 16.40
CA GLN A 321 36.82 49.53 16.11
C GLN A 321 36.46 50.24 14.81
N ILE A 322 36.36 51.58 14.86
CA ILE A 322 36.13 52.45 13.70
C ILE A 322 37.45 52.60 12.94
N ASN A 323 37.45 52.21 11.66
CA ASN A 323 38.59 52.29 10.76
C ASN A 323 38.21 53.15 9.53
N ASP A 324 38.88 54.30 9.37
CA ASP A 324 38.68 55.25 8.24
C ASP A 324 37.21 55.63 7.97
N GLY A 325 36.41 55.79 9.03
CA GLY A 325 34.99 56.12 8.94
C GLY A 325 34.04 54.91 8.81
N TRP A 326 34.55 53.69 8.84
CA TRP A 326 33.78 52.45 8.68
C TRP A 326 33.96 51.45 9.83
N ILE A 327 32.97 50.58 10.00
CA ILE A 327 33.05 49.33 10.78
C ILE A 327 32.65 48.13 9.90
N TRP A 328 33.12 46.94 10.28
CA TRP A 328 32.79 45.67 9.63
C TRP A 328 32.06 44.77 10.63
N VAL A 329 30.92 44.21 10.22
CA VAL A 329 29.98 43.49 11.09
C VAL A 329 29.74 42.11 10.49
N GLU A 330 30.17 41.08 11.22
CA GLU A 330 30.06 39.68 10.81
C GLU A 330 28.67 39.12 11.08
N LEU A 331 28.05 38.56 10.05
CA LEU A 331 26.72 37.96 10.05
C LEU A 331 26.77 36.49 9.64
N ARG A 332 25.82 35.69 10.15
CA ARG A 332 25.45 34.38 9.60
C ARG A 332 23.93 34.28 9.39
N PRO A 333 23.43 33.44 8.46
CA PRO A 333 21.99 33.28 8.24
C PRO A 333 21.30 32.64 9.45
N LEU A 334 20.07 33.08 9.74
CA LEU A 334 19.21 32.42 10.71
C LEU A 334 18.70 31.08 10.15
N SER A 335 18.99 29.97 10.86
CA SER A 335 18.46 28.64 10.53
C SER A 335 16.94 28.61 10.75
N LYS A 336 16.17 28.65 9.66
CA LYS A 336 14.69 28.74 9.71
C LYS A 336 13.98 27.42 10.03
N THR A 337 14.71 26.31 10.05
CA THR A 337 14.16 24.96 10.14
C THR A 337 14.97 24.06 11.05
N ILE A 338 14.29 23.10 11.67
CA ILE A 338 14.85 22.02 12.49
C ILE A 338 14.52 20.66 11.87
N GLU A 339 15.41 19.68 12.04
CA GLU A 339 15.09 18.27 11.80
C GLU A 339 14.37 17.71 13.03
N ILE A 340 13.29 16.97 12.79
CA ILE A 340 12.51 16.22 13.77
C ILE A 340 12.65 14.73 13.44
N GLY A 341 12.93 13.91 14.45
CA GLY A 341 12.97 12.46 14.32
C GLY A 341 11.56 11.87 14.20
N VAL A 342 11.38 10.93 13.28
CA VAL A 342 10.10 10.26 13.05
C VAL A 342 10.21 8.82 13.52
N ASN A 343 9.40 8.42 14.50
CA ASN A 343 9.36 7.03 14.95
C ASN A 343 8.11 6.33 14.38
N TYR A 344 8.32 5.37 13.48
CA TYR A 344 7.24 4.61 12.85
C TYR A 344 6.93 3.34 13.68
N TRP A 345 5.70 3.24 14.18
CA TRP A 345 5.29 2.17 15.11
C TRP A 345 4.17 1.31 14.51
N ASP A 346 4.36 0.00 14.48
CA ASP A 346 3.34 -0.97 14.07
C ASP A 346 2.38 -1.21 15.25
N ILE A 347 1.12 -0.78 15.11
CA ILE A 347 0.11 -0.94 16.17
C ILE A 347 -0.44 -2.37 16.29
N GLU A 348 -0.29 -3.21 15.26
CA GLU A 348 -0.78 -4.59 15.23
C GLU A 348 0.24 -5.55 15.86
N LYS A 349 1.53 -5.33 15.60
CA LYS A 349 2.64 -6.09 16.20
C LYS A 349 3.19 -5.45 17.49
N ASN A 350 2.84 -4.19 17.77
CA ASN A 350 3.33 -3.40 18.90
C ASN A 350 4.87 -3.35 18.95
N GLU A 351 5.47 -2.96 17.83
CA GLU A 351 6.93 -2.86 17.64
C GLU A 351 7.31 -1.65 16.77
N GLN A 352 8.55 -1.19 16.90
CA GLN A 352 9.12 -0.16 16.02
C GLN A 352 9.41 -0.74 14.63
N VAL A 353 8.95 -0.08 13.58
CA VAL A 353 9.20 -0.48 12.17
C VAL A 353 10.53 0.08 11.69
N THR A 354 10.74 1.39 11.86
CA THR A 354 11.98 2.11 11.53
C THR A 354 11.93 3.53 12.12
N GLU A 355 13.05 4.20 12.11
CA GLU A 355 13.14 5.66 12.29
C GLU A 355 13.26 6.35 10.93
N GLY A 356 12.82 7.61 10.89
CA GLY A 356 12.81 8.51 9.73
C GLY A 356 13.07 9.96 10.16
N LYS A 357 12.91 10.92 9.23
CA LYS A 357 13.18 12.35 9.50
C LYS A 357 12.28 13.28 8.69
N VAL A 358 11.84 14.35 9.34
CA VAL A 358 11.07 15.43 8.72
C VAL A 358 11.65 16.80 9.08
N THR A 359 11.68 17.74 8.14
CA THR A 359 12.18 19.11 8.36
C THR A 359 11.01 20.07 8.48
N VAL A 360 10.95 20.82 9.59
CA VAL A 360 9.87 21.79 9.88
C VAL A 360 10.44 23.12 10.36
N ALA A 361 9.60 24.14 10.50
CA ALA A 361 10.01 25.45 11.03
C ALA A 361 10.51 25.32 12.49
N ALA A 362 11.45 26.20 12.89
CA ALA A 362 12.05 26.14 14.22
C ALA A 362 11.08 26.44 15.39
N ASP A 363 9.90 27.00 15.10
CA ASP A 363 8.79 27.28 16.01
C ASP A 363 7.59 26.33 15.83
N ALA A 364 7.75 25.24 15.07
CA ALA A 364 6.70 24.25 14.86
C ALA A 364 6.44 23.41 16.14
N TYR A 365 5.17 23.31 16.54
CA TYR A 365 4.71 22.44 17.63
C TYR A 365 4.21 21.07 17.14
N ASN A 366 3.80 20.98 15.87
CA ASN A 366 3.28 19.77 15.25
C ASN A 366 3.94 19.55 13.88
N VAL A 367 3.98 18.29 13.44
CA VAL A 367 4.23 17.89 12.04
C VAL A 367 2.91 17.38 11.46
N ASN A 368 2.54 17.77 10.24
CA ASN A 368 1.40 17.17 9.56
C ASN A 368 1.82 15.87 8.85
N THR A 369 1.04 14.79 8.93
CA THR A 369 1.36 13.50 8.31
C THR A 369 1.58 13.57 6.79
N SER A 370 1.04 14.58 6.10
CA SER A 370 1.28 14.81 4.66
C SER A 370 2.70 15.33 4.34
N GLN A 371 3.47 15.74 5.35
CA GLN A 371 4.88 16.14 5.22
C GLN A 371 5.85 14.95 5.32
N LEU A 372 5.35 13.76 5.69
CA LEU A 372 6.13 12.53 5.79
C LEU A 372 6.25 11.90 4.40
N THR A 373 7.49 11.74 3.92
CA THR A 373 7.79 11.21 2.57
C THR A 373 8.44 9.84 2.60
N ASP A 374 8.80 9.39 3.81
CA ASP A 374 9.61 8.24 4.19
C ASP A 374 8.79 7.11 4.83
N ILE A 375 7.48 7.05 4.54
CA ILE A 375 6.55 6.04 5.06
C ILE A 375 7.01 4.62 4.61
N PRO A 376 7.21 3.67 5.55
CA PRO A 376 7.71 2.33 5.25
C PRO A 376 6.89 1.55 4.22
N ALA A 377 7.59 0.94 3.25
CA ALA A 377 6.96 0.18 2.18
C ALA A 377 6.16 -1.04 2.69
N GLY A 378 4.87 -1.10 2.36
CA GLY A 378 3.95 -2.14 2.81
C GLY A 378 3.20 -1.80 4.10
N TYR A 379 3.31 -0.58 4.61
CA TYR A 379 2.48 -0.04 5.70
C TYR A 379 1.60 1.12 5.23
N GLU A 380 0.49 1.35 5.93
CA GLU A 380 -0.38 2.52 5.77
C GLU A 380 -0.53 3.26 7.11
N LEU A 381 -0.68 4.59 7.05
CA LEU A 381 -0.94 5.44 8.21
C LEU A 381 -2.29 5.07 8.84
N VAL A 382 -2.31 4.87 10.17
CA VAL A 382 -3.55 4.62 10.92
C VAL A 382 -4.32 5.92 11.10
N ASN A 383 -3.62 7.00 11.45
CA ASN A 383 -4.16 8.33 11.65
C ASN A 383 -3.53 9.33 10.67
N VAL A 384 -4.33 10.28 10.18
CA VAL A 384 -3.87 11.39 9.32
C VAL A 384 -4.27 12.73 9.95
N GLY A 385 -3.37 13.71 9.90
CA GLY A 385 -3.55 15.01 10.56
C GLY A 385 -2.24 15.55 11.14
N ASP A 386 -2.35 16.38 12.18
CA ASP A 386 -1.21 16.95 12.89
C ASP A 386 -0.78 16.05 14.06
N ILE A 387 0.52 15.77 14.17
CA ILE A 387 1.14 15.00 15.26
C ILE A 387 2.05 15.93 16.06
N GLN A 388 1.87 15.97 17.38
CA GLN A 388 2.64 16.83 18.28
C GLN A 388 4.12 16.40 18.37
N ILE A 389 5.02 17.37 18.25
CA ILE A 389 6.45 17.21 18.47
C ILE A 389 6.72 17.14 19.98
N ASN A 390 7.43 16.10 20.41
CA ASN A 390 7.82 15.88 21.80
C ASN A 390 9.32 15.60 21.84
N ASP A 391 10.08 16.48 22.49
CA ASP A 391 11.55 16.39 22.64
C ASP A 391 12.32 16.12 21.33
N GLY A 392 11.91 16.79 20.24
CA GLY A 392 12.50 16.63 18.91
C GLY A 392 12.02 15.41 18.11
N TRP A 393 11.04 14.65 18.61
CA TRP A 393 10.49 13.46 17.97
C TRP A 393 8.96 13.53 17.75
N ILE A 394 8.47 12.79 16.75
CA ILE A 394 7.06 12.43 16.58
C ILE A 394 6.89 10.90 16.54
N TRP A 395 5.71 10.43 16.92
CA TRP A 395 5.34 9.01 16.87
C TRP A 395 4.22 8.81 15.85
N VAL A 396 4.43 7.90 14.90
CA VAL A 396 3.56 7.70 13.74
C VAL A 396 3.02 6.27 13.74
N GLU A 397 1.71 6.15 14.00
CA GLU A 397 1.01 4.86 14.02
C GLU A 397 0.81 4.32 12.60
N LEU A 398 1.33 3.13 12.35
CA LEU A 398 1.23 2.37 11.11
C LEU A 398 0.52 1.04 11.34
N ARG A 399 -0.11 0.52 10.29
CA ARG A 399 -0.52 -0.89 10.20
C ARG A 399 -0.07 -1.52 8.87
N PRO A 400 0.19 -2.83 8.80
CA PRO A 400 0.52 -3.50 7.56
C PRO A 400 -0.60 -3.38 6.51
N VAL A 401 -0.24 -3.08 5.25
CA VAL A 401 -1.19 -3.14 4.14
C VAL A 401 -1.48 -4.61 3.80
N ALA A 402 -2.73 -5.03 3.98
CA ALA A 402 -3.18 -6.36 3.56
C ALA A 402 -2.88 -6.60 2.07
N LYS A 403 -2.02 -7.57 1.78
CA LYS A 403 -1.56 -7.89 0.42
C LYS A 403 -2.50 -8.83 -0.33
N THR A 404 -3.21 -9.69 0.40
CA THR A 404 -4.23 -10.59 -0.13
C THR A 404 -5.63 -10.22 0.36
N LYS A 405 -6.63 -10.82 -0.28
CA LYS A 405 -8.02 -10.85 0.14
C LYS A 405 -8.56 -12.27 -0.02
N SER A 406 -9.43 -12.66 0.90
CA SER A 406 -10.22 -13.88 0.78
C SER A 406 -11.36 -13.69 -0.22
N ILE A 407 -11.49 -14.61 -1.16
CA ILE A 407 -12.58 -14.67 -2.13
C ILE A 407 -13.40 -15.93 -1.89
N GLY A 408 -14.71 -15.79 -1.79
CA GLY A 408 -15.63 -16.92 -1.67
C GLY A 408 -15.74 -17.69 -2.99
N VAL A 409 -15.78 -19.01 -2.91
CA VAL A 409 -15.88 -19.90 -4.08
C VAL A 409 -17.17 -20.69 -3.97
N ASN A 410 -18.11 -20.44 -4.87
CA ASN A 410 -19.35 -21.20 -4.96
C ASN A 410 -19.21 -22.25 -6.08
N TYR A 411 -19.15 -23.54 -5.71
CA TYR A 411 -19.13 -24.64 -6.68
C TYR A 411 -20.57 -24.94 -7.11
N PHE A 412 -20.95 -24.60 -8.34
CA PHE A 412 -22.33 -24.69 -8.83
C PHE A 412 -22.49 -25.74 -9.93
N SER A 413 -23.49 -26.60 -9.81
CA SER A 413 -23.86 -27.56 -10.85
C SER A 413 -25.11 -27.09 -11.61
N PHE A 414 -24.97 -26.86 -12.92
CA PHE A 414 -26.08 -26.54 -13.82
C PHE A 414 -27.04 -27.72 -14.07
N GLU A 415 -26.60 -28.96 -13.89
CA GLU A 415 -27.45 -30.15 -14.10
C GLU A 415 -28.45 -30.32 -12.94
N GLU A 416 -27.96 -30.17 -11.72
CA GLU A 416 -28.76 -30.20 -10.48
C GLU A 416 -29.36 -28.82 -10.09
N TYR A 417 -29.01 -27.74 -10.80
CA TYR A 417 -29.42 -26.36 -10.52
C TYR A 417 -29.20 -25.90 -9.06
N LYS A 418 -28.07 -26.28 -8.46
CA LYS A 418 -27.74 -26.01 -7.05
C LYS A 418 -26.24 -25.76 -6.83
N THR A 419 -25.91 -25.05 -5.75
CA THR A 419 -24.58 -25.08 -5.13
C THR A 419 -24.31 -26.50 -4.59
N ILE A 420 -23.13 -27.04 -4.88
CA ILE A 420 -22.62 -28.31 -4.35
C ILE A 420 -21.89 -28.07 -3.01
N ALA A 421 -20.99 -27.10 -2.97
CA ALA A 421 -20.25 -26.66 -1.79
C ALA A 421 -19.80 -25.20 -1.93
N GLU A 422 -19.31 -24.63 -0.83
CA GLU A 422 -18.66 -23.32 -0.79
C GLU A 422 -17.29 -23.44 -0.09
N SER A 423 -16.28 -22.74 -0.59
CA SER A 423 -14.94 -22.64 0.01
C SER A 423 -14.39 -21.21 -0.12
N THR A 424 -13.12 -20.98 0.24
CA THR A 424 -12.46 -19.68 0.19
C THR A 424 -11.05 -19.79 -0.37
N VAL A 425 -10.64 -18.83 -1.20
CA VAL A 425 -9.32 -18.77 -1.83
C VAL A 425 -8.69 -17.38 -1.63
N GLU A 426 -7.42 -17.35 -1.24
CA GLU A 426 -6.63 -16.11 -1.13
C GLU A 426 -6.07 -15.70 -2.50
N VAL A 427 -6.26 -14.44 -2.86
CA VAL A 427 -5.66 -13.79 -4.04
C VAL A 427 -5.19 -12.37 -3.69
N GLU A 428 -4.41 -11.74 -4.58
CA GLU A 428 -3.89 -10.38 -4.39
C GLU A 428 -5.02 -9.34 -4.22
N LYS A 429 -4.81 -8.30 -3.41
CA LYS A 429 -5.84 -7.33 -3.01
C LYS A 429 -6.54 -6.65 -4.20
N ASP A 430 -5.83 -6.42 -5.29
CA ASP A 430 -6.29 -5.83 -6.55
C ASP A 430 -6.73 -6.86 -7.60
N ALA A 431 -6.53 -8.17 -7.37
CA ALA A 431 -6.91 -9.21 -8.31
C ALA A 431 -8.40 -9.15 -8.71
N ILE A 432 -8.68 -9.16 -10.01
CA ILE A 432 -10.03 -9.17 -10.60
C ILE A 432 -10.46 -10.56 -11.09
N HIS A 433 -9.55 -11.55 -11.04
CA HIS A 433 -9.82 -12.94 -11.38
C HIS A 433 -9.22 -13.89 -10.33
N VAL A 434 -9.77 -15.10 -10.26
CA VAL A 434 -9.13 -16.27 -9.62
C VAL A 434 -8.88 -17.32 -10.71
N ASN A 435 -7.64 -17.80 -10.84
CA ASN A 435 -7.37 -18.93 -11.74
C ASN A 435 -7.84 -20.25 -11.11
N THR A 436 -8.49 -21.12 -11.89
CA THR A 436 -9.03 -22.41 -11.40
C THR A 436 -7.96 -23.34 -10.82
N SER A 437 -6.69 -23.19 -11.18
CA SER A 437 -5.58 -23.97 -10.58
C SER A 437 -5.32 -23.65 -9.09
N LEU A 438 -5.86 -22.54 -8.58
CA LEU A 438 -5.84 -22.21 -7.15
C LEU A 438 -6.93 -22.96 -6.36
N LEU A 439 -7.94 -23.51 -7.04
CA LEU A 439 -9.09 -24.18 -6.42
C LEU A 439 -8.76 -25.63 -6.08
N LYS A 440 -8.26 -25.84 -4.86
CA LYS A 440 -7.87 -27.17 -4.35
C LYS A 440 -9.04 -27.96 -3.76
N ASP A 441 -10.06 -27.25 -3.26
CA ASP A 441 -11.18 -27.82 -2.50
C ASP A 441 -12.39 -28.17 -3.39
N VAL A 442 -12.13 -28.73 -4.58
CA VAL A 442 -13.19 -29.20 -5.49
C VAL A 442 -13.96 -30.36 -4.84
N PRO A 443 -15.32 -30.35 -4.82
CA PRO A 443 -16.09 -31.36 -4.10
C PRO A 443 -15.89 -32.79 -4.60
N GLU A 444 -15.81 -33.76 -3.68
CA GLU A 444 -15.68 -35.18 -4.00
C GLU A 444 -16.83 -35.68 -4.90
N GLY A 445 -16.49 -36.38 -5.98
CA GLY A 445 -17.45 -36.84 -7.00
C GLY A 445 -17.87 -35.77 -8.02
N TYR A 446 -17.22 -34.60 -8.04
CA TYR A 446 -17.42 -33.54 -9.04
C TYR A 446 -16.10 -33.09 -9.66
N GLU A 447 -16.15 -32.61 -10.91
CA GLU A 447 -15.01 -32.02 -11.63
C GLU A 447 -15.37 -30.61 -12.15
N LEU A 448 -14.35 -29.77 -12.37
CA LEU A 448 -14.52 -28.42 -12.92
C LEU A 448 -14.79 -28.49 -14.43
N VAL A 449 -15.92 -27.91 -14.88
CA VAL A 449 -16.33 -27.88 -16.29
C VAL A 449 -15.47 -26.89 -17.10
N VAL A 450 -15.04 -25.81 -16.46
CA VAL A 450 -14.24 -24.73 -17.06
C VAL A 450 -12.91 -24.62 -16.32
N THR A 451 -11.82 -24.42 -17.06
CA THR A 451 -10.50 -24.12 -16.51
C THR A 451 -9.97 -22.82 -17.11
N GLY A 452 -9.20 -22.06 -16.33
CA GLY A 452 -8.72 -20.71 -16.67
C GLY A 452 -9.06 -19.69 -15.59
N ASP A 453 -9.27 -18.44 -15.99
CA ASP A 453 -9.51 -17.33 -15.08
C ASP A 453 -11.01 -17.05 -14.88
N LEU A 454 -11.48 -17.08 -13.63
CA LEU A 454 -12.85 -16.78 -13.24
C LEU A 454 -12.95 -15.36 -12.67
N LEU A 455 -13.86 -14.55 -13.20
CA LEU A 455 -14.09 -13.16 -12.76
C LEU A 455 -14.60 -13.10 -11.32
N ILE A 456 -13.97 -12.24 -10.51
CA ILE A 456 -14.40 -11.95 -9.14
C ILE A 456 -15.59 -10.97 -9.19
N CYS A 457 -16.72 -11.40 -8.66
CA CYS A 457 -17.96 -10.64 -8.56
C CYS A 457 -18.35 -10.50 -7.09
N ASP A 458 -18.33 -9.27 -6.56
CA ASP A 458 -18.77 -8.94 -5.17
C ASP A 458 -18.09 -9.79 -4.08
N GLY A 459 -16.79 -10.07 -4.25
CA GLY A 459 -16.01 -10.92 -3.33
C GLY A 459 -16.16 -12.42 -3.55
N TRP A 460 -16.89 -12.87 -4.58
CA TRP A 460 -17.13 -14.28 -4.89
C TRP A 460 -16.75 -14.65 -6.33
N ILE A 461 -16.48 -15.93 -6.56
CA ILE A 461 -16.47 -16.57 -7.89
C ILE A 461 -17.47 -17.71 -7.95
N PHE A 462 -17.95 -18.00 -9.16
CA PHE A 462 -18.75 -19.19 -9.46
C PHE A 462 -17.90 -20.19 -10.25
N ALA A 463 -17.57 -21.31 -9.61
CA ALA A 463 -16.85 -22.41 -10.23
C ALA A 463 -17.88 -23.43 -10.75
N GLU A 464 -18.02 -23.54 -12.07
CA GLU A 464 -18.94 -24.51 -12.67
C GLU A 464 -18.39 -25.92 -12.49
N VAL A 465 -19.17 -26.78 -11.84
CA VAL A 465 -18.85 -28.20 -11.62
C VAL A 465 -19.91 -29.11 -12.23
N ARG A 466 -19.47 -30.22 -12.83
CA ARG A 466 -20.34 -31.34 -13.21
C ARG A 466 -20.04 -32.53 -12.32
N LYS A 467 -21.00 -33.45 -12.21
CA LYS A 467 -20.75 -34.70 -11.51
C LYS A 467 -19.80 -35.57 -12.33
N ILE A 468 -18.88 -36.27 -11.68
CA ILE A 468 -18.05 -37.30 -12.32
C ILE A 468 -18.96 -38.52 -12.59
N ASP A 469 -19.06 -38.92 -13.85
CA ASP A 469 -19.73 -40.17 -14.21
C ASP A 469 -18.92 -41.36 -13.69
N THR A 470 -19.59 -42.26 -12.95
CA THR A 470 -18.98 -43.49 -12.40
C THR A 470 -19.59 -44.74 -13.03
N LYS A 471 -18.89 -45.86 -12.86
CA LYS A 471 -19.36 -47.20 -13.19
C LYS A 471 -19.04 -48.18 -12.06
N THR A 472 -19.99 -49.08 -11.82
CA THR A 472 -19.82 -50.23 -10.93
C THR A 472 -18.98 -51.30 -11.63
N VAL A 473 -17.95 -51.80 -10.94
CA VAL A 473 -17.09 -52.90 -11.40
C VAL A 473 -17.14 -54.03 -10.37
N ALA A 474 -17.47 -55.24 -10.81
CA ALA A 474 -17.49 -56.42 -9.95
C ALA A 474 -16.07 -56.87 -9.58
N VAL A 475 -15.90 -57.43 -8.39
CA VAL A 475 -14.61 -57.96 -7.93
C VAL A 475 -14.69 -59.48 -7.89
N GLU A 476 -13.74 -60.16 -8.52
CA GLU A 476 -13.56 -61.60 -8.45
C GLU A 476 -12.23 -61.94 -7.77
N TYR A 477 -12.29 -62.65 -6.65
CA TYR A 477 -11.10 -63.15 -5.96
C TYR A 477 -10.82 -64.60 -6.39
N TYR A 478 -9.71 -64.85 -7.08
CA TYR A 478 -9.25 -66.21 -7.41
C TYR A 478 -8.31 -66.74 -6.32
N ILE A 479 -8.53 -67.98 -5.87
CA ILE A 479 -7.75 -68.64 -4.82
C ILE A 479 -7.04 -69.85 -5.43
N GLU A 480 -5.73 -69.69 -5.71
CA GLU A 480 -4.90 -70.73 -6.34
C GLU A 480 -4.92 -72.05 -5.55
N ALA A 481 -4.86 -71.98 -4.21
CA ALA A 481 -4.77 -73.14 -3.32
C ALA A 481 -6.06 -73.98 -3.23
N GLU A 482 -7.20 -73.45 -3.69
CA GLU A 482 -8.51 -74.13 -3.72
C GLU A 482 -9.07 -74.27 -5.16
N ASP A 483 -8.35 -73.79 -6.18
CA ASP A 483 -8.76 -73.69 -7.59
C ASP A 483 -10.21 -73.19 -7.78
N ARG A 484 -10.51 -72.03 -7.19
CA ARG A 484 -11.85 -71.44 -7.15
C ARG A 484 -11.83 -69.93 -7.26
N THR A 485 -12.96 -69.37 -7.71
CA THR A 485 -13.26 -67.93 -7.61
C THR A 485 -14.36 -67.70 -6.58
N ILE A 486 -14.31 -66.55 -5.90
CA ILE A 486 -15.41 -66.02 -5.08
C ILE A 486 -15.66 -64.55 -5.42
N SER A 487 -16.92 -64.13 -5.41
CA SER A 487 -17.29 -62.73 -5.65
C SER A 487 -16.99 -61.87 -4.43
N GLY A 488 -16.30 -60.75 -4.65
CA GLY A 488 -16.14 -59.68 -3.68
C GLY A 488 -17.21 -58.59 -3.83
N LYS A 489 -17.12 -57.59 -2.97
CA LYS A 489 -17.89 -56.35 -3.02
C LYS A 489 -17.48 -55.55 -4.26
N ALA A 490 -18.45 -55.21 -5.11
CA ALA A 490 -18.23 -54.34 -6.25
C ALA A 490 -17.77 -52.93 -5.82
N VAL A 491 -16.97 -52.30 -6.67
CA VAL A 491 -16.40 -50.96 -6.47
C VAL A 491 -16.95 -49.97 -7.49
N GLU A 492 -17.04 -48.70 -7.12
CA GLU A 492 -17.28 -47.60 -8.05
C GLU A 492 -15.94 -47.03 -8.52
N VAL A 493 -15.80 -46.79 -9.83
CA VAL A 493 -14.66 -46.08 -10.44
C VAL A 493 -15.16 -45.11 -11.52
N GLU A 494 -14.30 -44.20 -11.97
CA GLU A 494 -14.60 -43.25 -13.05
C GLU A 494 -15.02 -43.98 -14.35
N TYR A 495 -15.94 -43.39 -15.12
CA TYR A 495 -16.58 -44.07 -16.24
C TYR A 495 -15.60 -44.52 -17.35
N ASP A 496 -14.52 -43.78 -17.58
CA ASP A 496 -13.45 -44.14 -18.54
C ASP A 496 -12.25 -44.84 -17.89
N ALA A 497 -12.26 -45.10 -16.57
CA ALA A 497 -11.21 -45.85 -15.88
C ALA A 497 -11.01 -47.23 -16.53
N ASN A 498 -9.75 -47.60 -16.79
CA ASN A 498 -9.39 -48.87 -17.41
C ASN A 498 -8.92 -49.93 -16.39
N ASN A 499 -8.70 -49.51 -15.14
CA ASN A 499 -8.21 -50.35 -14.05
C ASN A 499 -8.93 -50.03 -12.72
N VAL A 500 -8.89 -50.96 -11.77
CA VAL A 500 -9.24 -50.77 -10.35
C VAL A 500 -7.96 -50.91 -9.54
N ASN A 501 -7.60 -49.95 -8.70
CA ASN A 501 -6.49 -50.16 -7.77
C ASN A 501 -6.89 -51.08 -6.62
N THR A 502 -6.02 -52.04 -6.27
CA THR A 502 -6.19 -52.94 -5.13
C THR A 502 -6.48 -52.25 -3.80
N SER A 503 -6.13 -50.97 -3.62
CA SER A 503 -6.48 -50.20 -2.41
C SER A 503 -7.99 -50.00 -2.20
N LEU A 504 -8.81 -50.15 -3.26
CA LEU A 504 -10.27 -50.09 -3.18
C LEU A 504 -10.89 -51.41 -2.68
N LEU A 505 -10.12 -52.51 -2.68
CA LEU A 505 -10.56 -53.86 -2.31
C LEU A 505 -10.57 -54.02 -0.78
N THR A 506 -11.61 -53.46 -0.18
CA THR A 506 -11.78 -53.33 1.28
C THR A 506 -12.36 -54.57 1.98
N ASP A 507 -12.75 -55.61 1.22
CA ASP A 507 -13.48 -56.79 1.72
C ASP A 507 -12.68 -58.11 1.62
N ILE A 508 -11.35 -58.04 1.53
CA ILE A 508 -10.46 -59.20 1.43
C ILE A 508 -10.77 -60.21 2.56
N PRO A 509 -11.14 -61.47 2.24
CA PRO A 509 -11.58 -62.44 3.23
C PRO A 509 -10.55 -62.75 4.33
N ALA A 510 -11.06 -62.95 5.56
CA ALA A 510 -10.22 -63.26 6.71
C ALA A 510 -9.35 -64.51 6.48
N GLY A 511 -8.05 -64.39 6.75
CA GLY A 511 -7.07 -65.44 6.51
C GLY A 511 -6.48 -65.49 5.09
N TYR A 512 -6.84 -64.55 4.22
CA TYR A 512 -6.22 -64.38 2.91
C TYR A 512 -5.40 -63.08 2.83
N GLU A 513 -4.54 -63.00 1.82
CA GLU A 513 -3.88 -61.77 1.37
C GLU A 513 -3.79 -61.74 -0.16
N LEU A 514 -3.77 -60.53 -0.71
CA LEU A 514 -3.52 -60.30 -2.13
C LEU A 514 -2.11 -60.79 -2.51
N VAL A 515 -2.01 -61.52 -3.62
CA VAL A 515 -0.73 -61.94 -4.21
C VAL A 515 0.03 -60.76 -4.79
N TRP A 516 -0.69 -59.74 -5.27
CA TRP A 516 -0.15 -58.53 -5.89
C TRP A 516 -0.94 -57.27 -5.50
N THR A 517 -0.29 -56.11 -5.52
CA THR A 517 -0.90 -54.81 -5.20
C THR A 517 -0.53 -53.78 -6.27
N GLY A 518 -1.53 -53.02 -6.73
CA GLY A 518 -1.44 -52.06 -7.84
C GLY A 518 -2.76 -51.96 -8.61
N ASP A 519 -2.68 -51.54 -9.87
CA ASP A 519 -3.83 -51.37 -10.76
C ASP A 519 -4.20 -52.68 -11.50
N LEU A 520 -5.36 -53.26 -11.19
CA LEU A 520 -5.92 -54.44 -11.87
C LEU A 520 -6.74 -54.02 -13.09
N GLN A 521 -6.44 -54.57 -14.26
CA GLN A 521 -7.17 -54.24 -15.49
C GLN A 521 -8.64 -54.69 -15.43
N ILE A 522 -9.54 -53.80 -15.85
CA ILE A 522 -10.97 -54.10 -16.00
C ILE A 522 -11.19 -54.95 -17.26
N GLU A 523 -11.86 -56.08 -17.09
CA GLU A 523 -12.37 -56.95 -18.16
C GLU A 523 -13.88 -56.77 -18.34
N GLU A 524 -14.40 -57.15 -19.51
CA GLU A 524 -15.83 -57.21 -19.83
C GLU A 524 -16.20 -58.67 -20.11
N ALA A 525 -17.23 -59.18 -19.43
CA ALA A 525 -17.74 -60.54 -19.60
C ALA A 525 -18.64 -60.68 -20.85
N GLU A 526 -18.94 -61.91 -21.27
CA GLU A 526 -19.80 -62.18 -22.45
C GLU A 526 -21.24 -61.61 -22.33
N ASP A 527 -21.68 -61.25 -21.12
CA ASP A 527 -22.98 -60.60 -20.85
C ASP A 527 -22.91 -59.07 -20.69
N GLY A 528 -21.73 -58.47 -20.82
CA GLY A 528 -21.49 -57.04 -20.63
C GLY A 528 -21.16 -56.61 -19.19
N THR A 529 -21.01 -57.55 -18.25
CA THR A 529 -20.59 -57.22 -16.87
C THR A 529 -19.11 -56.81 -16.84
N LEU A 530 -18.83 -55.64 -16.26
CA LEU A 530 -17.46 -55.17 -16.01
C LEU A 530 -16.92 -55.74 -14.69
N PHE A 531 -15.71 -56.30 -14.71
CA PHE A 531 -15.12 -56.96 -13.55
C PHE A 531 -13.59 -56.89 -13.50
N VAL A 532 -13.02 -57.10 -12.32
CA VAL A 532 -11.57 -57.26 -12.09
C VAL A 532 -11.27 -58.54 -11.34
N LYS A 533 -10.17 -59.21 -11.69
CA LYS A 533 -9.69 -60.43 -11.02
C LYS A 533 -8.52 -60.08 -10.11
N ALA A 534 -8.64 -60.46 -8.84
CA ALA A 534 -7.60 -60.31 -7.83
C ALA A 534 -7.16 -61.70 -7.34
N GLU A 535 -5.87 -62.00 -7.41
CA GLU A 535 -5.33 -63.27 -6.88
C GLU A 535 -5.15 -63.19 -5.36
N LEU A 536 -5.69 -64.17 -4.64
CA LEU A 536 -5.55 -64.35 -3.21
C LEU A 536 -4.73 -65.62 -2.89
N ARG A 537 -3.87 -65.52 -1.87
CA ARG A 537 -3.24 -66.67 -1.22
C ARG A 537 -3.62 -66.73 0.25
N ALA A 538 -3.64 -67.93 0.81
CA ALA A 538 -3.85 -68.11 2.25
C ALA A 538 -2.67 -67.52 3.03
N LYS A 539 -2.95 -66.73 4.06
CA LYS A 539 -1.95 -66.27 5.02
C LYS A 539 -1.38 -67.45 5.79
N LYS A 540 -0.11 -67.35 6.17
CA LYS A 540 0.52 -68.34 7.05
C LYS A 540 -0.02 -68.25 8.47
N MET A 541 0.15 -69.34 9.22
CA MET A 541 -0.35 -69.53 10.57
C MET A 541 0.79 -69.88 11.53
N ASP A 542 0.82 -69.21 12.69
CA ASP A 542 1.60 -69.66 13.84
C ASP A 542 0.65 -70.32 14.86
N VAL A 543 0.90 -71.60 15.18
CA VAL A 543 0.04 -72.44 16.05
C VAL A 543 0.74 -72.71 17.38
N TYR A 544 0.03 -72.44 18.47
CA TYR A 544 0.55 -72.48 19.84
C TYR A 544 -0.25 -73.44 20.71
N PHE A 545 0.37 -74.55 21.08
CA PHE A 545 -0.16 -75.51 22.05
C PHE A 545 0.32 -75.14 23.45
N VAL A 546 -0.59 -74.99 24.41
CA VAL A 546 -0.33 -74.48 25.76
C VAL A 546 -0.89 -75.43 26.82
N ILE A 547 -0.11 -75.69 27.86
CA ILE A 547 -0.56 -76.34 29.10
C ILE A 547 -0.50 -75.27 30.19
N GLU A 548 -1.65 -74.66 30.51
CA GLU A 548 -1.74 -73.54 31.45
C GLU A 548 -1.32 -73.93 32.88
N ASP A 549 -1.72 -75.12 33.34
CA ASP A 549 -1.27 -75.68 34.61
C ASP A 549 -0.44 -76.95 34.40
N THR A 550 0.88 -76.80 34.52
CA THR A 550 1.86 -77.90 34.44
C THR A 550 1.73 -78.95 35.55
N ASN A 551 0.89 -78.73 36.58
CA ASN A 551 0.54 -79.76 37.56
C ASN A 551 -0.48 -80.77 37.01
N MET A 552 -1.25 -80.42 35.96
CA MET A 552 -2.24 -81.32 35.34
C MET A 552 -1.65 -82.22 34.24
N GLY A 553 -0.52 -81.82 33.64
CA GLY A 553 0.18 -82.59 32.62
C GLY A 553 1.40 -81.90 32.03
N SER A 554 2.06 -82.56 31.08
CA SER A 554 3.22 -82.04 30.35
C SER A 554 3.33 -82.61 28.94
N PHE A 555 4.10 -81.97 28.04
CA PHE A 555 4.34 -82.49 26.70
C PHE A 555 5.31 -83.68 26.72
N THR A 556 4.93 -84.80 26.10
CA THR A 556 5.68 -86.08 26.10
C THR A 556 7.13 -85.95 25.61
N LEU A 557 7.35 -85.10 24.60
CA LEU A 557 8.66 -84.83 24.01
C LEU A 557 9.47 -83.75 24.76
N ASN A 558 8.80 -82.88 25.53
CA ASN A 558 9.37 -81.67 26.11
C ASN A 558 8.79 -81.37 27.51
N ALA A 559 8.90 -82.32 28.44
CA ALA A 559 8.27 -82.31 29.78
C ALA A 559 8.72 -81.17 30.75
N ARG A 560 9.43 -80.15 30.25
CA ARG A 560 9.79 -78.91 30.98
C ARG A 560 9.22 -77.64 30.34
N SER A 561 8.56 -77.74 29.19
CA SER A 561 7.89 -76.60 28.56
C SER A 561 6.40 -76.62 28.90
N ALA A 562 5.84 -75.44 29.18
CA ALA A 562 4.40 -75.22 29.23
C ALA A 562 3.79 -74.95 27.84
N MET A 563 4.62 -74.88 26.78
CA MET A 563 4.23 -74.42 25.45
C MET A 563 5.00 -75.14 24.33
N VAL A 564 4.32 -75.43 23.21
CA VAL A 564 4.93 -75.89 21.96
C VAL A 564 4.37 -75.06 20.81
N SER A 565 5.26 -74.49 20.00
CA SER A 565 4.91 -73.58 18.90
C SER A 565 5.34 -74.14 17.55
N PHE A 566 4.45 -74.06 16.57
CA PHE A 566 4.75 -74.23 15.15
C PHE A 566 4.58 -72.88 14.46
N THR A 567 5.49 -72.51 13.58
CA THR A 567 5.47 -71.21 12.89
C THR A 567 5.55 -71.39 11.38
N ASP A 568 5.05 -70.39 10.65
CA ASP A 568 5.07 -70.36 9.18
C ASP A 568 4.30 -71.52 8.52
N LEU A 569 3.31 -72.09 9.23
CA LEU A 569 2.48 -73.15 8.69
C LEU A 569 1.55 -72.60 7.59
N GLU A 570 1.29 -73.43 6.59
CA GLU A 570 0.52 -73.06 5.40
C GLU A 570 -0.80 -73.82 5.41
N ALA A 571 -1.90 -73.11 5.16
CA ALA A 571 -3.22 -73.70 4.97
C ALA A 571 -3.34 -74.21 3.52
N VAL A 572 -3.05 -75.50 3.33
CA VAL A 572 -3.06 -76.18 2.02
C VAL A 572 -3.87 -77.46 2.15
N SER A 573 -4.81 -77.68 1.23
CA SER A 573 -5.70 -78.84 1.25
C SER A 573 -4.92 -80.17 1.29
N GLY A 574 -5.25 -81.05 2.24
CA GLY A 574 -4.58 -82.34 2.46
C GLY A 574 -3.20 -82.27 3.11
N LYS A 575 -2.76 -81.11 3.60
CA LYS A 575 -1.49 -80.92 4.31
C LYS A 575 -1.71 -81.02 5.83
N THR A 576 -1.37 -82.18 6.40
CA THR A 576 -1.44 -82.46 7.84
C THR A 576 -0.18 -82.05 8.60
N TYR A 577 -0.36 -81.71 9.88
CA TYR A 577 0.68 -81.37 10.85
C TYR A 577 0.48 -82.18 12.13
N GLU A 578 1.56 -82.57 12.82
CA GLU A 578 1.47 -83.39 14.05
C GLU A 578 1.01 -82.59 15.27
N ILE A 579 0.10 -83.16 16.06
CA ILE A 579 -0.33 -82.61 17.36
C ILE A 579 0.68 -83.05 18.45
N PRO A 580 1.22 -82.13 19.27
CA PRO A 580 2.10 -82.49 20.38
C PRO A 580 1.41 -83.40 21.40
N GLY A 581 1.98 -84.59 21.62
CA GLY A 581 1.44 -85.55 22.59
C GLY A 581 1.52 -85.00 24.03
N VAL A 582 0.41 -85.13 24.77
CA VAL A 582 0.28 -84.71 26.17
C VAL A 582 0.26 -85.92 27.09
N GLN A 583 1.07 -85.89 28.15
CA GLN A 583 1.01 -86.81 29.27
C GLN A 583 0.33 -86.11 30.45
N ALA A 584 -0.86 -86.58 30.84
CA ALA A 584 -1.53 -86.12 32.05
C ALA A 584 -0.81 -86.58 33.32
N ALA A 585 -0.92 -85.79 34.38
CA ALA A 585 -0.41 -86.11 35.70
C ALA A 585 -1.31 -87.13 36.44
N GLU A 586 -0.80 -87.69 37.53
CA GLU A 586 -1.58 -88.62 38.36
C GLU A 586 -2.84 -87.94 38.92
N GLY A 587 -4.00 -88.58 38.75
CA GLY A 587 -5.31 -88.00 39.07
C GLY A 587 -5.96 -87.16 37.97
N TYR A 588 -5.29 -86.96 36.82
CA TYR A 588 -5.83 -86.20 35.68
C TYR A 588 -5.90 -87.04 34.41
N LYS A 589 -6.82 -86.65 33.51
CA LYS A 589 -7.00 -87.22 32.17
C LYS A 589 -7.07 -86.08 31.16
N PHE A 590 -6.18 -86.08 30.18
CA PHE A 590 -6.25 -85.17 29.03
C PHE A 590 -7.51 -85.47 28.20
N THR A 591 -8.28 -84.45 27.84
CA THR A 591 -9.56 -84.60 27.10
C THR A 591 -9.57 -83.95 25.72
N GLY A 592 -8.69 -82.99 25.45
CA GLY A 592 -8.51 -82.41 24.13
C GLY A 592 -7.90 -81.02 24.16
N TRP A 593 -7.82 -80.42 22.98
CA TRP A 593 -7.35 -79.06 22.73
C TRP A 593 -8.52 -78.11 22.58
N LYS A 594 -8.56 -77.08 23.43
CA LYS A 594 -9.58 -76.03 23.43
C LYS A 594 -9.01 -74.75 22.85
N ASP A 595 -9.77 -74.08 22.01
CA ASP A 595 -9.37 -72.82 21.39
C ASP A 595 -9.58 -71.60 22.30
N SER A 596 -9.23 -70.42 21.76
CA SER A 596 -9.48 -69.13 22.39
C SER A 596 -10.97 -68.70 22.40
N THR A 597 -11.88 -69.39 21.70
CA THR A 597 -13.32 -69.04 21.70
C THR A 597 -14.10 -69.74 22.82
N GLY A 598 -13.61 -70.89 23.29
CA GLY A 598 -14.24 -71.66 24.35
C GLY A 598 -14.51 -73.13 23.99
N SER A 599 -14.24 -73.54 22.76
CA SER A 599 -14.64 -74.84 22.20
C SER A 599 -13.48 -75.82 22.13
N ILE A 600 -13.75 -77.11 22.36
CA ILE A 600 -12.77 -78.16 22.05
C ILE A 600 -12.73 -78.30 20.52
N LEU A 601 -11.61 -77.92 19.90
CA LEU A 601 -11.41 -78.09 18.45
C LEU A 601 -10.99 -79.52 18.11
N TRP A 602 -10.06 -80.09 18.89
CA TRP A 602 -9.52 -81.43 18.66
C TRP A 602 -9.58 -82.27 19.92
N ASP A 603 -10.09 -83.50 19.82
CA ASP A 603 -10.19 -84.42 20.95
C ASP A 603 -8.82 -85.05 21.32
N ALA A 604 -8.74 -85.68 22.50
CA ALA A 604 -7.51 -86.31 23.00
C ALA A 604 -7.00 -87.52 22.21
N ALA A 605 -7.73 -88.04 21.21
CA ALA A 605 -7.26 -89.11 20.33
C ALA A 605 -6.68 -88.59 19.01
N GLN A 606 -6.87 -87.30 18.67
CA GLN A 606 -6.24 -86.72 17.48
C GLN A 606 -4.74 -86.58 17.65
N THR A 607 -4.00 -87.01 16.62
CA THR A 607 -2.54 -86.97 16.54
C THR A 607 -2.03 -86.09 15.40
N THR A 608 -2.93 -85.61 14.53
CA THR A 608 -2.63 -84.71 13.41
C THR A 608 -3.79 -83.74 13.19
N PHE A 609 -3.49 -82.52 12.73
CA PHE A 609 -4.47 -81.51 12.31
C PHE A 609 -4.20 -81.04 10.87
N GLU A 610 -5.23 -80.49 10.22
CA GLU A 610 -5.09 -79.73 8.97
C GLU A 610 -5.35 -78.24 9.26
N LEU A 611 -4.86 -77.35 8.38
CA LEU A 611 -5.10 -75.92 8.48
C LEU A 611 -6.02 -75.45 7.35
N THR A 612 -7.17 -74.89 7.74
CA THR A 612 -8.09 -74.18 6.83
C THR A 612 -7.78 -72.67 6.85
N PRO A 613 -7.79 -71.97 5.69
CA PRO A 613 -7.69 -70.52 5.66
C PRO A 613 -8.80 -69.88 6.51
N GLY A 614 -8.49 -68.81 7.23
CA GLY A 614 -9.44 -68.15 8.13
C GLY A 614 -9.62 -68.81 9.51
N MET A 615 -9.02 -69.98 9.78
CA MET A 615 -8.97 -70.55 11.13
C MET A 615 -8.03 -69.74 12.04
N GLY A 616 -8.38 -69.59 13.32
CA GLY A 616 -7.61 -68.81 14.30
C GLY A 616 -7.95 -67.31 14.28
N ILE A 617 -7.10 -66.50 14.90
CA ILE A 617 -7.22 -65.04 14.96
C ILE A 617 -6.21 -64.42 13.98
N TYR A 618 -6.66 -63.47 13.17
CA TYR A 618 -5.79 -62.65 12.32
C TYR A 618 -5.86 -61.21 12.82
N PRO A 619 -4.87 -60.74 13.62
CA PRO A 619 -4.82 -59.35 14.05
C PRO A 619 -4.68 -58.42 12.83
N GLU A 620 -5.24 -57.21 12.95
CA GLU A 620 -5.15 -56.21 11.89
C GLU A 620 -3.68 -55.87 11.57
N GLY A 621 -3.36 -55.77 10.28
CA GLY A 621 -1.98 -55.59 9.80
C GLY A 621 -1.04 -56.81 9.95
N ALA A 622 -1.47 -57.92 10.57
CA ALA A 622 -0.59 -59.07 10.76
C ALA A 622 -0.32 -59.84 9.45
N ALA A 623 0.95 -60.14 9.19
CA ALA A 623 1.40 -60.97 8.07
C ALA A 623 1.09 -62.48 8.25
N LYS A 624 0.58 -62.87 9.42
CA LYS A 624 0.21 -64.24 9.78
C LYS A 624 -1.03 -64.25 10.67
N GLY A 625 -1.78 -65.35 10.64
CA GLY A 625 -2.72 -65.68 11.70
C GLY A 625 -2.04 -66.33 12.90
N MET A 626 -2.77 -66.38 14.01
CA MET A 626 -2.38 -67.01 15.27
C MET A 626 -3.50 -67.91 15.77
N LEU A 627 -3.19 -69.17 16.07
CA LEU A 627 -4.10 -70.12 16.71
C LEU A 627 -3.50 -70.55 18.06
N ILE A 628 -4.24 -70.32 19.15
CA ILE A 628 -3.83 -70.73 20.51
C ILE A 628 -4.76 -71.84 20.98
N LEU A 629 -4.17 -72.90 21.54
CA LEU A 629 -4.83 -74.14 21.93
C LEU A 629 -4.42 -74.52 23.35
N THR A 630 -5.34 -74.42 24.31
CA THR A 630 -5.11 -74.82 25.71
C THR A 630 -5.52 -76.29 25.92
N ALA A 631 -4.61 -77.10 26.45
CA ALA A 631 -4.88 -78.47 26.84
C ALA A 631 -5.92 -78.55 27.96
N GLN A 632 -6.98 -79.34 27.77
CA GLN A 632 -8.02 -79.58 28.77
C GLN A 632 -7.77 -80.88 29.52
N PHE A 633 -8.06 -80.85 30.83
CA PHE A 633 -7.92 -82.01 31.71
C PHE A 633 -9.17 -82.19 32.58
N GLU A 634 -9.66 -83.42 32.68
CA GLU A 634 -10.62 -83.86 33.69
C GLU A 634 -9.89 -84.45 34.88
N THR A 635 -10.36 -84.19 36.11
CA THR A 635 -9.94 -84.96 37.28
C THR A 635 -10.52 -86.37 37.19
N VAL A 636 -9.66 -87.40 37.19
CA VAL A 636 -10.09 -88.79 37.31
C VAL A 636 -10.46 -89.02 38.78
N PRO A 637 -11.74 -89.27 39.12
CA PRO A 637 -12.09 -89.62 40.49
C PRO A 637 -11.39 -90.93 40.85
N ALA A 638 -10.76 -91.00 42.02
CA ALA A 638 -9.99 -92.16 42.47
C ALA A 638 -10.92 -93.37 42.69
N GLN A 639 -11.19 -94.12 41.62
CA GLN A 639 -12.04 -95.31 41.68
C GLN A 639 -11.25 -96.52 42.19
N THR A 640 -11.77 -97.09 43.27
CA THR A 640 -11.49 -98.45 43.71
C THR A 640 -11.74 -99.47 42.58
N GLU A 641 -10.90 -100.48 42.52
CA GLU A 641 -10.91 -101.55 41.50
C GLU A 641 -12.28 -102.22 41.30
N SER A 642 -12.73 -102.36 40.05
CA SER A 642 -13.60 -103.46 39.59
C SER A 642 -13.63 -103.57 38.06
N GLU A 643 -13.26 -104.76 37.59
CA GLU A 643 -13.77 -105.50 36.41
C GLU A 643 -15.04 -104.94 35.73
N SER A 644 -15.31 -104.98 34.42
CA SER A 644 -14.64 -105.33 33.12
C SER A 644 -15.76 -105.79 32.15
N GLU A 645 -15.50 -105.91 30.84
CA GLU A 645 -16.41 -106.50 29.80
C GLU A 645 -17.67 -105.66 29.41
N THR A 646 -18.26 -105.75 28.21
CA THR A 646 -17.85 -106.26 26.87
C THR A 646 -18.72 -105.63 25.74
N ASN A 647 -18.24 -105.69 24.48
CA ASN A 647 -19.00 -105.82 23.21
C ASN A 647 -19.94 -104.67 22.74
N GLN A 648 -19.75 -104.14 21.51
CA GLN A 648 -20.46 -104.44 20.24
C GLN A 648 -21.94 -104.00 20.16
N SER A 649 -22.51 -103.59 19.01
CA SER A 649 -21.99 -103.07 17.71
C SER A 649 -23.21 -102.68 16.86
N GLU A 650 -23.10 -101.67 15.97
CA GLU A 650 -24.03 -101.39 14.84
C GLU A 650 -25.50 -101.03 15.18
N SER A 651 -26.32 -100.42 14.31
CA SER A 651 -26.09 -99.53 13.15
C SER A 651 -27.44 -98.87 12.74
N THR A 652 -27.43 -98.10 11.64
CA THR A 652 -28.57 -97.68 10.78
C THR A 652 -29.65 -96.74 11.36
N ALA A 653 -29.75 -95.56 10.74
CA ALA A 653 -31.00 -94.80 10.56
C ALA A 653 -31.86 -95.42 9.42
N PRO A 654 -32.97 -94.84 8.91
CA PRO A 654 -32.91 -93.62 8.06
C PRO A 654 -34.20 -92.74 8.03
N GLU A 655 -34.27 -91.82 7.06
CA GLU A 655 -35.46 -91.25 6.36
C GLU A 655 -36.54 -90.50 7.20
N THR A 656 -36.71 -89.17 7.12
CA THR A 656 -37.17 -88.27 6.03
C THR A 656 -38.66 -88.32 5.67
N ASP A 657 -39.30 -87.15 5.63
CA ASP A 657 -40.35 -86.81 4.64
C ASP A 657 -40.38 -85.27 4.39
N GLN A 658 -41.08 -84.80 3.34
CA GLN A 658 -41.15 -83.39 2.88
C GLN A 658 -42.61 -82.89 2.70
N SER A 659 -42.83 -81.80 1.93
CA SER A 659 -44.12 -81.22 1.46
C SER A 659 -44.85 -80.30 2.48
N GLU A 660 -45.37 -79.09 2.16
CA GLU A 660 -45.11 -78.16 1.04
C GLU A 660 -45.62 -76.72 1.33
N THR A 661 -45.35 -75.82 0.39
CA THR A 661 -45.82 -74.42 0.21
C THR A 661 -47.20 -74.00 0.80
N ALA A 662 -47.27 -72.78 1.37
CA ALA A 662 -47.91 -71.60 0.70
C ALA A 662 -47.86 -70.31 1.56
N ALA A 663 -47.80 -69.15 0.89
CA ALA A 663 -47.97 -67.78 1.45
C ALA A 663 -49.33 -67.19 0.95
N PRO A 664 -49.78 -65.92 1.22
CA PRO A 664 -49.00 -64.68 1.45
C PRO A 664 -49.54 -63.69 2.54
N GLU A 665 -48.80 -62.57 2.73
CA GLU A 665 -49.20 -61.14 2.94
C GLU A 665 -50.51 -60.72 3.69
N THR A 666 -50.62 -59.58 4.41
CA THR A 666 -49.73 -58.38 4.60
C THR A 666 -50.07 -57.59 5.90
N ASN A 667 -49.16 -56.67 6.27
CA ASN A 667 -49.35 -55.36 6.96
C ASN A 667 -49.69 -55.20 8.48
N GLN A 668 -48.71 -54.56 9.17
CA GLN A 668 -48.79 -53.35 10.01
C GLN A 668 -49.74 -53.24 11.23
N SER A 669 -49.16 -52.89 12.39
CA SER A 669 -49.52 -51.72 13.22
C SER A 669 -48.46 -51.44 14.31
N GLU A 670 -48.39 -50.20 14.83
CA GLU A 670 -47.48 -49.75 15.90
C GLU A 670 -47.98 -50.14 17.31
N SER A 671 -47.10 -50.11 18.34
CA SER A 671 -47.19 -49.12 19.45
C SER A 671 -46.17 -49.37 20.58
N THR A 672 -45.43 -48.31 20.96
CA THR A 672 -44.96 -47.89 22.30
C THR A 672 -44.55 -48.89 23.42
N ALA A 673 -43.43 -48.56 24.08
CA ALA A 673 -43.02 -48.99 25.44
C ALA A 673 -43.95 -48.40 26.56
N PRO A 674 -43.79 -48.60 27.91
CA PRO A 674 -42.51 -48.59 28.65
C PRO A 674 -42.32 -49.50 29.92
N GLU A 675 -41.03 -49.66 30.29
CA GLU A 675 -40.41 -49.59 31.64
C GLU A 675 -40.65 -50.56 32.84
N THR A 676 -39.50 -51.12 33.32
CA THR A 676 -39.07 -51.32 34.75
C THR A 676 -39.67 -52.48 35.59
N ASN A 677 -39.00 -53.05 36.62
CA ASN A 677 -37.69 -52.77 37.28
C ASN A 677 -37.06 -53.97 38.06
N GLN A 678 -35.80 -53.81 38.53
CA GLN A 678 -35.13 -54.48 39.69
C GLN A 678 -34.83 -56.02 39.62
N SER A 679 -33.79 -56.62 40.26
CA SER A 679 -32.74 -56.23 41.25
C SER A 679 -31.62 -57.33 41.34
N GLU A 680 -30.49 -57.33 42.11
CA GLU A 680 -29.86 -56.44 43.13
C GLU A 680 -28.36 -56.82 43.41
N SER A 681 -27.54 -55.88 43.92
CA SER A 681 -26.38 -56.09 44.86
C SER A 681 -25.03 -56.69 44.35
N THR A 682 -23.86 -56.52 45.03
CA THR A 682 -23.49 -55.81 46.29
C THR A 682 -22.02 -55.29 46.33
N ALA A 683 -21.80 -54.04 46.78
CA ALA A 683 -20.78 -53.46 47.72
C ALA A 683 -19.25 -53.84 47.67
N LEU A 684 -18.27 -53.11 48.26
CA LEU A 684 -18.25 -52.05 49.31
C LEU A 684 -17.23 -50.89 49.05
N GLU A 685 -17.43 -49.83 49.85
CA GLU A 685 -16.68 -48.60 50.27
C GLU A 685 -15.12 -48.63 50.29
N THR A 686 -14.35 -47.53 50.40
CA THR A 686 -14.50 -46.25 51.17
C THR A 686 -13.79 -45.01 50.57
N ASP A 687 -14.22 -43.82 51.02
CA ASP A 687 -13.63 -42.45 50.91
C ASP A 687 -13.53 -41.86 52.37
N PRO A 688 -13.23 -40.58 52.76
CA PRO A 688 -13.08 -39.34 51.97
C PRO A 688 -12.05 -38.25 52.44
N ALA A 689 -12.06 -37.10 51.71
CA ALA A 689 -12.17 -35.71 52.22
C ALA A 689 -11.01 -34.68 52.09
N SER A 690 -11.31 -33.64 51.29
CA SER A 690 -11.21 -32.19 51.60
C SER A 690 -9.95 -31.34 51.31
N GLU A 691 -10.22 -30.23 50.60
CA GLU A 691 -9.47 -28.97 50.42
C GLU A 691 -9.45 -28.07 51.70
N PRO A 692 -8.93 -26.81 51.69
CA PRO A 692 -7.94 -26.12 50.82
C PRO A 692 -6.81 -25.39 51.63
N SER A 693 -5.96 -24.59 50.94
CA SER A 693 -5.46 -23.23 51.34
C SER A 693 -3.92 -23.00 51.40
N VAL A 694 -3.55 -21.77 51.01
CA VAL A 694 -2.24 -21.06 51.05
C VAL A 694 -2.17 -20.30 52.42
N PRO A 695 -1.04 -19.97 53.11
CA PRO A 695 0.12 -19.21 52.55
C PRO A 695 1.53 -19.22 53.25
N ALA A 696 2.42 -18.37 52.71
CA ALA A 696 3.41 -17.48 53.38
C ALA A 696 4.84 -17.94 53.83
N VAL A 697 5.85 -17.33 53.17
CA VAL A 697 7.07 -16.62 53.68
C VAL A 697 8.01 -17.27 54.71
N THR A 698 9.29 -17.50 54.35
CA THR A 698 10.51 -16.94 55.02
C THR A 698 11.85 -17.28 54.30
N ASP A 699 12.88 -16.46 54.58
CA ASP A 699 14.30 -16.50 54.16
C ASP A 699 15.14 -17.52 55.02
N PRO A 700 16.50 -17.75 54.90
CA PRO A 700 17.57 -16.77 54.57
C PRO A 700 18.87 -17.26 53.83
N GLU A 701 19.87 -16.36 53.73
CA GLU A 701 21.33 -16.55 53.45
C GLU A 701 21.75 -16.84 51.98
N THR A 702 22.83 -16.26 51.40
CA THR A 702 23.94 -15.42 51.93
C THR A 702 24.57 -14.48 50.87
N ASP A 703 25.27 -13.44 51.34
CA ASP A 703 26.18 -12.46 50.64
C ASP A 703 27.56 -13.12 50.26
N PRO A 704 28.58 -12.48 49.59
CA PRO A 704 28.88 -11.03 49.55
C PRO A 704 29.56 -10.36 48.31
N GLU A 705 29.70 -9.02 48.43
CA GLU A 705 30.79 -8.11 47.99
C GLU A 705 30.91 -7.57 46.53
N LEU A 706 30.77 -6.23 46.41
CA LEU A 706 31.61 -5.18 45.74
C LEU A 706 30.69 -3.96 45.38
N ASP A 707 30.90 -2.69 45.80
CA ASP A 707 32.05 -1.73 45.68
C ASP A 707 32.28 -1.28 44.20
N GLU A 708 32.55 -0.03 43.77
CA GLU A 708 32.74 1.38 44.26
C GLU A 708 32.11 2.32 43.16
N GLU A 709 31.70 3.60 43.27
CA GLU A 709 31.51 4.64 44.32
C GLU A 709 30.52 5.73 43.76
N GLU A 710 30.00 6.66 44.59
CA GLU A 710 29.27 7.90 44.21
C GLU A 710 29.80 9.09 45.06
N PRO A 711 29.87 10.34 44.54
CA PRO A 711 29.99 11.51 45.42
C PRO A 711 29.01 12.66 45.09
N SER A 712 28.28 13.08 46.12
CA SER A 712 27.48 14.32 46.20
C SER A 712 28.32 15.53 46.63
N GLU A 713 27.93 16.74 46.22
CA GLU A 713 28.20 18.00 46.95
C GLU A 713 26.92 18.88 47.00
N ASP A 714 26.85 19.79 47.98
CA ASP A 714 25.61 20.39 48.51
C ASP A 714 25.49 21.94 48.36
N GLU A 715 24.32 22.46 48.77
CA GLU A 715 24.00 23.79 49.34
C GLU A 715 23.47 24.96 48.46
N ASP A 716 22.55 25.71 49.12
CA ASP A 716 21.96 27.06 48.89
C ASP A 716 21.18 27.39 47.59
N GLY A 717 20.04 28.11 47.61
CA GLY A 717 19.18 28.52 48.74
C GLY A 717 18.57 29.94 48.61
N SER A 718 17.23 30.07 48.51
CA SER A 718 16.47 31.31 48.82
C SER A 718 14.93 31.14 48.74
N ASP A 719 14.19 31.68 49.71
CA ASP A 719 12.70 31.69 49.77
C ASP A 719 12.03 32.90 49.09
N ALA A 720 10.77 32.72 48.67
CA ALA A 720 9.61 33.64 48.77
C ALA A 720 8.42 33.01 48.00
N GLU A 721 7.39 32.44 48.64
CA GLU A 721 6.26 33.12 49.32
C GLU A 721 5.54 34.19 48.46
N ASP A 722 4.31 33.88 48.03
CA ASP A 722 3.12 34.57 48.55
C ASP A 722 1.87 33.66 48.44
N GLU A 723 0.88 33.87 49.32
CA GLU A 723 -0.39 33.11 49.41
C GLU A 723 -1.53 33.86 48.64
N GLU A 724 -2.86 33.59 48.65
CA GLU A 724 -3.80 33.01 49.62
C GLU A 724 -5.15 32.59 48.94
N ALA A 725 -5.97 31.83 49.67
CA ALA A 725 -7.44 31.58 49.63
C ALA A 725 -8.28 31.99 48.38
N ASP A 726 -8.96 31.08 47.67
CA ASP A 726 -10.10 30.20 48.08
C ASP A 726 -11.42 30.91 48.48
N VAL A 727 -12.53 30.16 48.35
CA VAL A 727 -13.83 30.23 49.06
C VAL A 727 -15.10 30.64 48.27
N SER A 728 -16.10 29.76 48.38
CA SER A 728 -17.58 29.91 48.28
C SER A 728 -18.34 29.71 46.95
N ASP A 729 -18.83 28.47 46.81
CA ASP A 729 -20.07 28.06 46.12
C ASP A 729 -21.34 28.73 46.72
N SER A 730 -22.32 29.10 45.88
CA SER A 730 -23.75 29.11 46.27
C SER A 730 -24.77 29.13 45.10
N GLU A 731 -25.46 28.01 44.93
CA GLU A 731 -26.86 27.79 44.47
C GLU A 731 -27.74 28.90 43.81
N LYS A 732 -28.34 28.49 42.66
CA LYS A 732 -29.79 28.53 42.30
C LYS A 732 -30.56 29.80 41.84
N LYS A 733 -31.06 29.66 40.59
CA LYS A 733 -32.47 29.68 40.12
C LYS A 733 -33.21 30.98 39.70
N ASP A 734 -33.93 30.77 38.60
CA ASP A 734 -35.33 31.16 38.30
C ASP A 734 -35.70 32.57 37.74
N THR A 735 -35.89 32.56 36.41
CA THR A 735 -37.14 32.93 35.70
C THR A 735 -37.47 34.38 35.31
N SER A 736 -37.83 34.51 34.01
CA SER A 736 -38.94 35.32 33.46
C SER A 736 -38.77 36.85 33.36
N SER A 737 -39.19 37.54 32.30
CA SER A 737 -39.52 37.20 30.89
C SER A 737 -39.79 38.49 30.11
N THR A 738 -39.76 38.47 28.76
CA THR A 738 -40.70 39.18 27.86
C THR A 738 -40.56 38.62 26.43
N GLU A 739 -41.67 38.59 25.70
CA GLU A 739 -41.91 38.04 24.35
C GLU A 739 -41.07 38.74 23.25
N ALA A 740 -40.52 38.00 22.27
CA ALA A 740 -41.05 37.68 20.91
C ALA A 740 -41.10 38.91 19.95
N THR A 741 -40.82 38.80 18.65
CA THR A 741 -41.12 37.73 17.65
C THR A 741 -39.96 37.58 16.61
N GLU A 742 -39.86 36.55 15.75
CA GLU A 742 -40.57 35.27 15.60
C GLU A 742 -39.67 34.18 14.95
N ALA A 743 -40.21 32.96 14.85
CA ALA A 743 -39.66 31.67 14.39
C ALA A 743 -38.80 31.65 13.10
N SER A 744 -38.02 30.60 12.78
CA SER A 744 -38.09 29.20 13.27
C SER A 744 -36.76 28.42 13.17
N SER A 745 -36.52 27.54 14.16
CA SER A 745 -35.79 26.24 14.12
C SER A 745 -34.51 26.15 13.27
N ASP A 746 -33.29 26.14 13.83
CA ASP A 746 -32.65 25.18 14.77
C ASP A 746 -32.13 23.85 14.16
N SER A 747 -30.80 23.68 14.31
CA SER A 747 -30.00 22.45 14.45
C SER A 747 -30.49 21.12 13.84
N ASN A 748 -29.63 20.46 13.05
CA ASN A 748 -28.76 19.42 13.61
C ASN A 748 -27.66 18.88 12.67
N ALA A 749 -26.78 18.07 13.27
CA ALA A 749 -25.92 17.04 12.67
C ALA A 749 -24.69 17.46 11.84
N VAL A 750 -23.56 16.82 12.20
CA VAL A 750 -22.36 16.64 11.38
C VAL A 750 -22.74 15.81 10.15
N ASN A 751 -22.26 16.17 8.97
CA ASN A 751 -22.49 15.42 7.74
C ASN A 751 -21.21 14.68 7.29
N THR A 752 -21.03 13.45 7.77
CA THR A 752 -20.06 12.50 7.21
C THR A 752 -20.57 12.00 5.86
N GLY A 753 -19.95 12.45 4.77
CA GLY A 753 -20.42 12.25 3.40
C GLY A 753 -20.22 10.83 2.85
N ASP A 754 -20.98 9.86 3.35
CA ASP A 754 -21.02 8.49 2.87
C ASP A 754 -21.95 8.37 1.63
N GLU A 755 -21.46 8.72 0.44
CA GLU A 755 -22.25 8.62 -0.81
C GLU A 755 -22.26 7.19 -1.39
N THR A 756 -22.91 6.25 -0.70
CA THR A 756 -23.33 4.97 -1.29
C THR A 756 -24.67 5.13 -2.04
N PRO A 757 -24.73 4.90 -3.37
CA PRO A 757 -25.94 5.17 -4.16
C PRO A 757 -27.02 4.08 -4.00
N ILE A 758 -27.85 4.22 -2.96
CA ILE A 758 -28.97 3.32 -2.57
C ILE A 758 -29.96 3.03 -3.73
N PHE A 759 -29.98 3.86 -4.79
CA PHE A 759 -30.86 3.71 -5.95
C PHE A 759 -30.76 2.36 -6.70
N LEU A 760 -29.67 1.60 -6.55
CA LEU A 760 -29.52 0.30 -7.23
C LEU A 760 -30.40 -0.79 -6.61
N TYR A 761 -30.61 -0.78 -5.28
CA TYR A 761 -31.36 -1.82 -4.56
C TYR A 761 -32.85 -1.86 -4.91
N ALA A 762 -33.46 -0.71 -5.19
CA ALA A 762 -34.88 -0.63 -5.55
C ALA A 762 -35.19 -1.35 -6.89
N VAL A 763 -34.22 -1.42 -7.81
CA VAL A 763 -34.38 -2.07 -9.12
C VAL A 763 -34.28 -3.58 -9.02
N LEU A 764 -33.34 -4.09 -8.19
CA LEU A 764 -33.13 -5.53 -7.98
C LEU A 764 -34.33 -6.20 -7.29
N MET A 765 -34.94 -5.55 -6.29
CA MET A 765 -36.13 -6.09 -5.61
C MET A 765 -37.34 -6.24 -6.55
N ALA A 766 -37.47 -5.38 -7.57
CA ALA A 766 -38.48 -5.52 -8.61
C ALA A 766 -38.22 -6.70 -9.56
N ALA A 767 -36.94 -6.98 -9.87
CA ALA A 767 -36.54 -8.11 -10.71
C ALA A 767 -36.81 -9.47 -10.02
N ALA A 768 -36.46 -9.60 -8.73
CA ALA A 768 -36.71 -10.81 -7.96
C ALA A 768 -38.21 -11.17 -7.90
N ALA A 769 -39.07 -10.18 -7.67
CA ALA A 769 -40.52 -10.35 -7.68
C ALA A 769 -41.06 -10.81 -9.05
N ALA A 770 -40.48 -10.34 -10.16
CA ALA A 770 -40.85 -10.75 -11.51
C ALA A 770 -40.48 -12.22 -11.79
N VAL A 771 -39.29 -12.67 -11.39
CA VAL A 771 -38.86 -14.08 -11.53
C VAL A 771 -39.78 -15.01 -10.74
N LEU A 772 -40.11 -14.66 -9.49
CA LEU A 772 -41.02 -15.45 -8.66
C LEU A 772 -42.43 -15.55 -9.27
N ALA A 773 -42.93 -14.46 -9.87
CA ALA A 773 -44.21 -14.44 -10.58
C ALA A 773 -44.21 -15.31 -11.86
N VAL A 774 -43.09 -15.40 -12.59
CA VAL A 774 -42.94 -16.30 -13.75
C VAL A 774 -42.92 -17.76 -13.30
N ALA A 775 -42.15 -18.10 -12.26
CA ALA A 775 -42.09 -19.46 -11.71
C ALA A 775 -43.46 -19.96 -11.22
N LEU A 776 -44.20 -19.14 -10.47
CA LEU A 776 -45.57 -19.44 -10.03
C LEU A 776 -46.55 -19.61 -11.21
N LYS A 777 -46.34 -18.89 -12.31
CA LYS A 777 -47.18 -18.98 -13.51
C LYS A 777 -46.89 -20.25 -14.33
N MET A 778 -45.63 -20.68 -14.42
CA MET A 778 -45.26 -21.95 -15.05
C MET A 778 -45.72 -23.17 -14.24
N LYS A 779 -45.62 -23.13 -12.90
CA LYS A 779 -46.10 -24.21 -12.02
C LYS A 779 -47.62 -24.43 -12.14
N ARG A 780 -48.38 -23.39 -12.51
CA ARG A 780 -49.84 -23.46 -12.76
C ARG A 780 -50.22 -24.01 -14.14
N ILE A 781 -49.26 -24.17 -15.06
CA ILE A 781 -49.49 -24.72 -16.41
C ILE A 781 -49.27 -26.25 -16.43
N HIS A 782 -48.58 -26.81 -15.43
CA HIS A 782 -48.37 -28.26 -15.27
C HIS A 782 -49.41 -28.97 -14.36
N MET A 783 -50.54 -28.33 -14.07
CA MET A 783 -51.61 -28.89 -13.23
C MET A 783 -53.01 -28.69 -13.84
N ASN A 784 -53.14 -28.76 -15.17
CA ASN A 784 -54.43 -28.71 -15.86
C ASN A 784 -54.39 -29.31 -17.28
#